data_AF-A0A543G2A9-F1
#
_entry.id   AF-A0A543G2A9-F1
#
_cell.length_a   1.000
_cell.length_b   1.000
_cell.length_c   1.000
_cell.angle_alpha   90.00
_cell.angle_beta   90.00
_cell.angle_gamma   90.00
#
_symmetry.space_group_name_H-M   'P 1'
#
loop_
_entity.id
_entity.type
_entity.pdbx_description
1 polymer ?
#
loop_
_entity_poly.entity_id
_entity_poly.type
_entity_poly.pdbx_seq_one_letter_code
_entity_poly.pdbx_strand_id
1 'polypeptide(L)'
;MPSFDKMAKAFQTNGGEGKLHEYYVTASLRNLQSASNNIDVNALEEPAPPVKKKIPVQDPKKPKPNVPKPSTPTQPSVKKEITDVKIFKTSDITLKVHVYYNGLQGKKIRFKLMEDDGGYLVDDELINQVFDLPKNSDCMYIDIDLKKVSKSKGDDTFEGWEQELFVDIEVLETHSHTKTATLNVNNSGFGTDPVDDSNKVVKVGATEKTEGKSCGEKYCIKKGDKSELIREINIRLAGFGGNVPTDEFTDRTEKMIKQFQRDYMKVPETGKVCGNVLKAIDEFSTKYNFTFDQVKCKCGTCTGFGDNSNKGLYLKNLKDEGHHRYEYPGLHRSLLSSVRAVIFYLAKDGRFSLNKINSGYRCRFHEEYLKKPTTNHMGKALDLHFNDSKGKRTRTTADMNTIRKDVFNKYLGAKWDWKEGNIFNLESEAVGALTWVHYDVREFSSIYHDDKYFVKTLADLNGKSIVSLANELGFEKTCICFGGGNKSEPNVNKPVVAGSCEDKFKKVAPIILKHEGGYVNDPDDSGGETNKGITIGTFKQYAKEDLGIEPTSENLKKITDDQATIIYRKRYWEPKGFCKIEDDKVSLMIYDWTITSGGAAKKVQELLIDEFDKKITADGGIGSKTIEAINSVEDQDKLLKRIGAIRKEYYTNLAIKDGKHTKNYKFLDGWHNRVDDCLNIKL
;
A
#
# COMPACT_ATOMS: atom_id res chain seq x y z
N MET A 1 10.47 33.56 10.92
CA MET A 1 10.40 34.54 12.03
C MET A 1 10.47 35.97 11.50
N PRO A 2 9.80 36.96 12.11
CA PRO A 2 10.06 38.38 11.82
C PRO A 2 11.53 38.71 12.07
N SER A 3 12.12 39.63 11.30
CA SER A 3 13.45 40.13 11.66
C SER A 3 13.42 40.75 13.05
N PHE A 4 14.52 40.63 13.80
CA PHE A 4 14.67 41.27 15.12
C PHE A 4 14.37 42.78 15.04
N ASP A 5 14.67 43.43 13.90
CA ASP A 5 14.29 44.81 13.59
C ASP A 5 12.76 45.07 13.63
N LYS A 6 11.93 44.12 13.18
CA LYS A 6 10.48 44.23 13.23
C LYS A 6 9.94 44.04 14.65
N MET A 7 10.57 43.17 15.45
CA MET A 7 10.19 42.96 16.85
C MET A 7 10.56 44.16 17.73
N ALA A 8 11.76 44.73 17.53
CA ALA A 8 12.21 45.92 18.24
C ALA A 8 11.31 47.15 17.96
N LYS A 9 10.84 47.32 16.72
CA LYS A 9 9.89 48.40 16.35
C LYS A 9 8.49 48.22 16.94
N ALA A 10 8.04 46.97 17.13
CA ALA A 10 6.72 46.68 17.69
C ALA A 10 6.63 46.97 19.20
N PHE A 11 7.75 46.92 19.92
CA PHE A 11 7.81 47.22 21.36
C PHE A 11 7.92 48.72 21.67
N GLN A 12 8.42 49.56 20.74
CA GLN A 12 8.49 51.01 20.94
C GLN A 12 7.11 51.71 20.90
N THR A 13 6.07 51.06 20.35
CA THR A 13 4.73 51.65 20.20
C THR A 13 3.82 51.50 21.41
N ASN A 14 4.17 50.64 22.38
CA ASN A 14 3.36 50.37 23.57
C ASN A 14 4.03 50.84 24.87
N GLY A 15 4.55 52.07 24.84
CA GLY A 15 4.89 52.90 26.00
C GLY A 15 5.28 52.18 27.30
N GLY A 16 6.59 52.02 27.52
CA GLY A 16 7.14 51.76 28.85
C GLY A 16 8.34 50.82 28.84
N GLU A 17 9.54 51.38 28.69
CA GLU A 17 10.85 51.00 29.27
C GLU A 17 12.03 51.35 28.33
N GLY A 18 13.19 51.65 28.93
CA GLY A 18 14.25 52.52 28.40
C GLY A 18 15.12 52.03 27.22
N LYS A 19 15.99 52.93 26.76
CA LYS A 19 16.79 52.92 25.51
C LYS A 19 17.88 51.84 25.37
N LEU A 20 17.92 50.82 26.22
CA LEU A 20 18.79 49.64 26.04
C LEU A 20 17.95 48.39 26.26
N HIS A 21 17.69 47.66 25.17
CA HIS A 21 17.09 46.34 25.24
C HIS A 21 18.22 45.32 25.10
N GLU A 22 18.57 44.69 26.21
CA GLU A 22 19.47 43.55 26.25
C GLU A 22 18.66 42.28 26.00
N TYR A 23 18.99 41.56 24.93
CA TYR A 23 18.36 40.29 24.63
C TYR A 23 19.31 39.15 25.00
N TYR A 24 18.77 38.15 25.69
CA TYR A 24 19.41 36.85 25.87
C TYR A 24 18.43 35.76 25.45
N VAL A 25 18.96 34.70 24.87
CA VAL A 25 18.17 33.53 24.50
C VAL A 25 18.38 32.49 25.57
N THR A 26 17.29 32.02 26.18
CA THR A 26 17.37 30.83 27.04
C THR A 26 17.02 29.61 26.23
N ALA A 27 17.86 28.59 26.34
CA ALA A 27 17.53 27.26 25.87
C ALA A 27 17.27 26.38 27.10
N SER A 28 16.11 25.74 27.11
CA SER A 28 15.72 24.80 28.14
C SER A 28 15.47 23.44 27.52
N LEU A 29 16.18 22.42 28.02
CA LEU A 29 15.94 21.02 27.68
C LEU A 29 15.68 20.26 28.97
N ARG A 30 14.42 19.82 29.15
CA ARG A 30 13.90 19.24 30.40
C ARG A 30 14.02 20.22 31.58
N ASN A 31 14.83 19.91 32.60
CA ASN A 31 14.98 20.68 33.86
C ASN A 31 16.27 21.55 33.90
N LEU A 32 17.01 21.65 32.80
CA LEU A 32 18.23 22.46 32.71
C LEU A 32 17.96 23.67 31.83
N GLN A 33 18.24 24.85 32.37
CA GLN A 33 18.10 26.12 31.67
C GLN A 33 19.47 26.79 31.59
N SER A 34 19.85 27.20 30.38
CA SER A 34 21.06 27.99 30.16
C SER A 34 20.72 29.21 29.31
N ALA A 35 21.28 30.36 29.68
CA ALA A 35 21.08 31.62 28.98
C ALA A 35 22.32 31.94 28.15
N SER A 36 22.12 32.49 26.94
CA SER A 36 23.20 33.16 26.22
C SER A 36 23.66 34.40 27.00
N ASN A 37 24.85 34.90 26.65
CA ASN A 37 25.25 36.23 27.07
C ASN A 37 24.29 37.28 26.49
N ASN A 38 24.15 38.43 27.17
CA ASN A 38 23.36 39.54 26.68
C ASN A 38 24.03 40.12 25.41
N ILE A 39 23.22 40.41 24.40
CA ILE A 39 23.68 41.03 23.15
C ILE A 39 23.02 42.41 23.00
N ASP A 40 23.83 43.42 22.72
CA ASP A 40 23.39 44.76 22.33
C ASP A 40 23.13 44.80 20.83
N VAL A 41 21.88 45.08 20.46
CA VAL A 41 21.38 45.09 19.09
C VAL A 41 21.88 46.27 18.24
N ASN A 42 22.62 47.22 18.82
CA ASN A 42 23.20 48.36 18.10
C ASN A 42 24.68 48.17 17.72
N ALA A 43 25.31 47.06 18.09
CA ALA A 43 26.69 46.79 17.73
C ALA A 43 26.80 46.27 16.29
N LEU A 44 27.49 47.01 15.41
CA LEU A 44 27.82 46.58 14.05
C LEU A 44 28.77 45.36 14.10
N GLU A 45 28.49 44.33 13.27
CA GLU A 45 29.30 43.12 13.18
C GLU A 45 30.76 43.43 12.81
N GLU A 46 31.71 43.13 13.70
CA GLU A 46 33.11 42.99 13.33
C GLU A 46 33.42 41.56 12.85
N PRO A 47 34.13 41.38 11.73
CA PRO A 47 34.46 40.05 11.23
C PRO A 47 35.52 39.39 12.11
N ALA A 48 35.28 38.13 12.50
CA ALA A 48 36.18 37.35 13.35
C ALA A 48 37.55 37.09 12.67
N PRO A 49 38.69 37.25 13.38
CA PRO A 49 40.02 37.00 12.84
C PRO A 49 40.37 35.49 12.83
N PRO A 50 41.33 35.06 11.98
CA PRO A 50 41.65 33.64 11.78
C PRO A 50 42.49 33.05 12.91
N VAL A 51 42.13 31.83 13.32
CA VAL A 51 42.79 31.10 14.41
C VAL A 51 44.16 30.55 13.98
N LYS A 52 45.24 31.03 14.62
CA LYS A 52 46.58 30.43 14.54
C LYS A 52 46.79 29.41 15.67
N LYS A 53 47.22 28.19 15.33
CA LYS A 53 47.65 27.15 16.28
C LYS A 53 48.87 27.61 17.09
N LYS A 54 48.81 27.47 18.43
CA LYS A 54 49.98 27.56 19.33
C LYS A 54 50.23 26.21 20.01
N ILE A 55 51.50 25.81 19.97
CA ILE A 55 52.10 24.66 20.67
C ILE A 55 52.40 25.09 22.13
N PRO A 56 52.15 24.29 23.17
CA PRO A 56 52.54 24.65 24.54
C PRO A 56 53.97 24.22 24.86
N VAL A 57 54.72 25.14 25.47
CA VAL A 57 56.04 24.96 26.08
C VAL A 57 55.90 24.59 27.56
N GLN A 58 56.85 23.80 28.06
CA GLN A 58 56.95 23.24 29.42
C GLN A 58 57.38 24.25 30.49
N ASP A 59 56.99 24.01 31.75
CA ASP A 59 57.75 24.44 32.94
C ASP A 59 57.74 23.34 34.05
N PRO A 60 58.71 23.29 34.99
CA PRO A 60 59.19 22.04 35.63
C PRO A 60 58.91 21.86 37.14
N LYS A 61 58.76 20.57 37.54
CA LYS A 61 59.16 19.81 38.78
C LYS A 61 58.86 20.40 40.19
N LYS A 62 58.19 19.71 41.13
CA LYS A 62 58.61 18.54 42.00
C LYS A 62 57.52 18.28 43.10
N PRO A 63 57.55 17.25 44.00
CA PRO A 63 57.89 15.82 43.96
C PRO A 63 56.75 14.84 44.43
N LYS A 64 56.97 13.53 44.20
CA LYS A 64 56.18 12.28 44.51
C LYS A 64 56.17 11.90 46.02
N PRO A 65 55.24 11.07 46.58
CA PRO A 65 55.10 9.62 46.22
C PRO A 65 53.75 8.89 46.49
N ASN A 66 53.39 7.91 45.65
CA ASN A 66 53.43 6.47 45.97
C ASN A 66 53.11 5.63 44.71
N VAL A 67 53.86 4.56 44.49
CA VAL A 67 53.75 3.68 43.30
C VAL A 67 53.08 2.37 43.68
N PRO A 68 51.94 2.01 43.06
CA PRO A 68 51.58 0.63 42.78
C PRO A 68 52.09 0.21 41.39
N LYS A 69 52.43 -1.08 41.27
CA LYS A 69 52.97 -1.79 40.08
C LYS A 69 52.29 -1.43 38.75
N PRO A 70 53.01 -1.54 37.61
CA PRO A 70 52.55 -1.06 36.32
C PRO A 70 51.32 -1.84 35.85
N SER A 71 50.17 -1.17 35.81
CA SER A 71 49.12 -1.54 34.86
C SER A 71 49.61 -1.14 33.47
N THR A 72 49.59 -2.11 32.57
CA THR A 72 49.81 -1.96 31.13
C THR A 72 49.15 -0.66 30.65
N PRO A 73 49.82 0.17 29.84
CA PRO A 73 49.21 1.39 29.34
C PRO A 73 47.94 1.00 28.59
N THR A 74 46.79 1.30 29.20
CA THR A 74 45.52 1.25 28.50
C THR A 74 45.64 2.36 27.46
N GLN A 75 45.74 1.98 26.19
CA GLN A 75 45.60 2.91 25.09
C GLN A 75 44.40 3.82 25.39
N PRO A 76 44.48 5.13 25.08
CA PRO A 76 43.30 5.99 25.16
C PRO A 76 42.17 5.26 24.46
N SER A 77 41.11 4.92 25.19
CA SER A 77 39.99 4.19 24.62
C SER A 77 39.46 5.07 23.49
N VAL A 78 39.59 4.57 22.25
CA VAL A 78 39.00 5.23 21.10
C VAL A 78 37.50 5.32 21.38
N LYS A 79 37.02 6.55 21.62
CA LYS A 79 35.63 6.80 22.00
C LYS A 79 34.76 6.32 20.84
N LYS A 80 33.95 5.29 21.11
CA LYS A 80 33.08 4.67 20.12
C LYS A 80 31.81 5.52 20.00
N GLU A 81 31.73 6.33 18.95
CA GLU A 81 30.62 7.25 18.77
C GLU A 81 30.39 7.59 17.29
N ILE A 82 29.20 8.10 17.01
CA ILE A 82 28.94 8.87 15.80
C ILE A 82 29.62 10.22 16.02
N THR A 83 30.54 10.58 15.13
CA THR A 83 31.33 11.80 15.25
C THR A 83 30.66 12.98 14.57
N ASP A 84 29.90 12.74 13.51
CA ASP A 84 29.14 13.77 12.80
C ASP A 84 28.05 13.12 11.93
N VAL A 85 26.94 13.83 11.71
CA VAL A 85 25.91 13.44 10.75
C VAL A 85 25.53 14.68 9.95
N LYS A 86 25.55 14.56 8.62
CA LYS A 86 25.20 15.65 7.71
C LYS A 86 24.10 15.21 6.78
N ILE A 87 23.03 16.00 6.73
CA ILE A 87 22.01 15.90 5.69
C ILE A 87 22.19 17.05 4.71
N PHE A 88 22.07 16.77 3.42
CA PHE A 88 22.15 17.81 2.38
C PHE A 88 21.22 17.48 1.21
N LYS A 89 20.62 18.53 0.67
CA LYS A 89 19.77 18.48 -0.52
C LYS A 89 20.65 18.46 -1.77
N THR A 90 20.49 17.42 -2.59
CA THR A 90 21.26 17.27 -3.85
C THR A 90 20.41 17.53 -5.09
N SER A 91 19.09 17.40 -4.97
CA SER A 91 18.09 17.83 -5.94
C SER A 91 16.79 18.16 -5.22
N ASP A 92 15.76 18.62 -5.94
CA ASP A 92 14.43 18.87 -5.34
C ASP A 92 13.76 17.63 -4.76
N ILE A 93 14.21 16.43 -5.13
CA ILE A 93 13.59 15.16 -4.72
C ILE A 93 14.57 14.18 -4.07
N THR A 94 15.82 14.59 -3.87
CA THR A 94 16.87 13.69 -3.36
C THR A 94 17.68 14.35 -2.25
N LEU A 95 17.65 13.73 -1.08
CA LEU A 95 18.53 14.07 0.04
C LEU A 95 19.63 13.03 0.15
N LYS A 96 20.76 13.44 0.68
CA LYS A 96 21.85 12.55 1.03
C LYS A 96 22.25 12.79 2.46
N VAL A 97 22.55 11.70 3.15
CA VAL A 97 22.99 11.72 4.54
C VAL A 97 24.36 11.06 4.62
N HIS A 98 25.30 11.76 5.21
CA HIS A 98 26.61 11.24 5.58
C HIS A 98 26.64 11.00 7.09
N VAL A 99 26.93 9.78 7.49
CA VAL A 99 27.11 9.40 8.91
C VAL A 99 28.59 9.10 9.11
N TYR A 100 29.29 9.93 9.88
CA TYR A 100 30.69 9.75 10.23
C TYR A 100 30.80 9.13 11.63
N TYR A 101 31.68 8.16 11.80
CA TYR A 101 31.78 7.40 13.05
C TYR A 101 33.18 6.90 13.34
N ASN A 102 33.50 6.80 14.62
CA ASN A 102 34.79 6.30 15.10
C ASN A 102 34.58 5.07 15.99
N GLY A 103 35.32 3.99 15.74
CA GLY A 103 35.28 2.78 16.56
C GLY A 103 33.96 1.98 16.53
N LEU A 104 33.04 2.29 15.61
CA LEU A 104 31.74 1.62 15.43
C LEU A 104 31.66 0.74 14.17
N GLN A 105 32.79 0.45 13.53
CA GLN A 105 32.87 -0.41 12.35
C GLN A 105 32.18 -1.77 12.58
N GLY A 106 31.24 -2.13 11.71
CA GLY A 106 30.47 -3.38 11.79
C GLY A 106 29.38 -3.41 12.86
N LYS A 107 29.08 -2.28 13.51
CA LYS A 107 27.99 -2.15 14.49
C LYS A 107 26.71 -1.67 13.82
N LYS A 108 25.57 -1.93 14.46
CA LYS A 108 24.26 -1.51 13.96
C LYS A 108 23.86 -0.14 14.47
N ILE A 109 23.29 0.66 13.57
CA ILE A 109 22.65 1.93 13.88
C ILE A 109 21.19 1.89 13.40
N ARG A 110 20.31 2.61 14.09
CA ARG A 110 18.97 2.92 13.59
C ARG A 110 18.99 4.33 13.02
N PHE A 111 18.62 4.43 11.75
CA PHE A 111 18.45 5.66 11.01
C PHE A 111 16.98 6.06 11.06
N LYS A 112 16.72 7.30 11.46
CA LYS A 112 15.39 7.90 11.39
C LYS A 112 15.43 9.21 10.62
N LEU A 113 14.51 9.37 9.68
CA LEU A 113 14.20 10.65 9.07
C LEU A 113 12.92 11.17 9.74
N MET A 114 13.00 12.36 10.32
CA MET A 114 11.94 12.98 11.10
C MET A 114 11.56 14.32 10.46
N GLU A 115 10.28 14.70 10.58
CA GLU A 115 9.84 16.08 10.44
C GLU A 115 9.91 16.78 11.82
N ASP A 116 10.39 18.02 11.84
CA ASP A 116 10.46 18.87 13.03
C ASP A 116 9.18 19.71 13.13
N ASP A 117 8.25 19.30 14.00
CA ASP A 117 6.99 20.02 14.22
C ASP A 117 7.12 21.20 15.21
N GLY A 118 8.35 21.54 15.60
CA GLY A 118 8.67 22.56 16.58
C GLY A 118 8.35 22.13 18.02
N GLY A 119 9.14 22.62 18.98
CA GLY A 119 9.26 22.08 20.36
C GLY A 119 8.03 22.04 21.28
N TYR A 120 6.81 22.21 20.77
CA TYR A 120 5.53 21.99 21.46
C TYR A 120 4.74 20.77 20.93
N LEU A 121 5.13 20.20 19.79
CA LEU A 121 4.50 19.04 19.15
C LEU A 121 5.46 17.85 19.12
N VAL A 122 4.96 16.67 18.72
CA VAL A 122 5.76 15.44 18.66
C VAL A 122 6.20 15.23 17.22
N ASP A 123 7.51 15.30 16.97
CA ASP A 123 8.15 15.06 15.67
C ASP A 123 7.61 13.80 14.96
N ASP A 124 7.17 13.96 13.71
CA ASP A 124 6.66 12.87 12.88
C ASP A 124 7.77 11.99 12.25
N GLU A 125 7.64 10.66 12.38
CA GLU A 125 8.61 9.69 11.84
C GLU A 125 8.26 9.29 10.40
N LEU A 126 9.13 9.66 9.45
CA LEU A 126 8.92 9.42 8.01
C LEU A 126 9.62 8.16 7.49
N ILE A 127 10.81 7.85 8.02
CA ILE A 127 11.58 6.64 7.71
C ILE A 127 12.19 6.12 9.00
N ASN A 128 12.13 4.80 9.22
CA ASN A 128 12.83 4.13 10.32
C ASN A 128 13.42 2.82 9.82
N GLN A 129 14.75 2.77 9.70
CA GLN A 129 15.48 1.64 9.15
C GLN A 129 16.73 1.36 9.98
N VAL A 130 17.18 0.10 10.00
CA VAL A 130 18.40 -0.32 10.69
C VAL A 130 19.48 -0.64 9.67
N PHE A 131 20.66 -0.07 9.86
CA PHE A 131 21.82 -0.26 9.00
C PHE A 131 23.00 -0.84 9.76
N ASP A 132 23.78 -1.69 9.08
CA ASP A 132 25.10 -2.14 9.56
C ASP A 132 26.18 -1.17 9.07
N LEU A 133 26.96 -0.61 9.98
CA LEU A 133 28.04 0.30 9.64
C LEU A 133 29.16 -0.45 8.91
N PRO A 134 29.67 0.08 7.78
CA PRO A 134 30.77 -0.53 7.05
C PRO A 134 31.96 -0.88 7.94
N LYS A 135 32.47 -2.12 7.81
CA LYS A 135 33.61 -2.61 8.61
C LYS A 135 34.94 -1.96 8.25
N ASN A 136 35.08 -1.47 7.01
CA ASN A 136 36.33 -0.93 6.45
C ASN A 136 36.22 0.57 6.10
N SER A 137 35.25 1.28 6.67
CA SER A 137 35.11 2.73 6.50
C SER A 137 34.72 3.37 7.83
N ASP A 138 34.99 4.66 7.95
CA ASP A 138 34.60 5.57 9.03
C ASP A 138 33.42 6.46 8.63
N CYS A 139 32.82 6.20 7.46
CA CYS A 139 31.67 6.95 6.95
C CYS A 139 30.68 6.03 6.22
N MET A 140 29.39 6.35 6.34
CA MET A 140 28.30 5.72 5.61
C MET A 140 27.48 6.78 4.88
N TYR A 141 27.05 6.45 3.67
CA TYR A 141 26.25 7.31 2.80
C TYR A 141 24.85 6.71 2.66
N ILE A 142 23.82 7.52 2.89
CA ILE A 142 22.41 7.12 2.75
C ILE A 142 21.73 8.10 1.80
N ASP A 143 21.29 7.61 0.65
CA ASP A 143 20.54 8.40 -0.33
C ASP A 143 19.03 8.22 -0.07
N ILE A 144 18.31 9.33 0.02
CA ILE A 144 16.86 9.37 0.28
C ILE A 144 16.17 9.97 -0.94
N ASP A 145 15.31 9.18 -1.57
CA ASP A 145 14.41 9.65 -2.64
C ASP A 145 13.09 10.08 -2.02
N LEU A 146 12.88 11.40 -1.92
CA LEU A 146 11.72 12.00 -1.29
C LEU A 146 10.42 11.59 -1.98
N LYS A 147 10.44 11.17 -3.27
CA LYS A 147 9.25 10.62 -3.95
C LYS A 147 8.75 9.31 -3.38
N LYS A 148 9.56 8.63 -2.57
CA LYS A 148 9.22 7.37 -1.89
C LYS A 148 8.95 7.57 -0.40
N VAL A 149 9.08 8.81 0.07
CA VAL A 149 8.81 9.20 1.45
C VAL A 149 7.45 9.88 1.46
N SER A 150 6.54 9.36 2.28
CA SER A 150 5.24 9.98 2.50
C SER A 150 5.46 11.39 3.05
N LYS A 151 4.66 12.34 2.58
CA LYS A 151 4.69 13.68 3.13
C LYS A 151 4.07 13.60 4.52
N SER A 152 4.74 14.14 5.53
CA SER A 152 4.10 14.29 6.83
C SER A 152 2.83 15.15 6.73
N LYS A 153 1.83 14.83 7.55
CA LYS A 153 0.58 15.60 7.62
C LYS A 153 0.59 16.47 8.89
N GLY A 154 1.59 17.35 8.98
CA GLY A 154 1.66 18.39 10.01
C GLY A 154 0.39 19.27 10.01
N ASP A 155 -0.05 19.67 11.20
CA ASP A 155 -1.31 20.34 11.50
C ASP A 155 -1.51 21.60 10.60
N ASP A 156 -2.56 21.60 9.77
CA ASP A 156 -2.84 22.51 8.64
C ASP A 156 -2.95 24.02 8.96
N THR A 157 -2.54 24.45 10.15
CA THR A 157 -2.81 25.81 10.64
C THR A 157 -1.64 26.77 10.54
N PHE A 158 -0.37 26.33 10.42
CA PHE A 158 0.76 27.28 10.41
C PHE A 158 1.99 26.96 9.55
N GLU A 159 2.03 25.84 8.82
CA GLU A 159 3.21 25.49 8.02
C GLU A 159 3.11 25.88 6.54
N GLY A 160 4.21 26.44 6.03
CA GLY A 160 4.31 26.93 4.66
C GLY A 160 4.51 25.83 3.62
N TRP A 161 4.99 26.20 2.43
CA TRP A 161 5.17 25.30 1.28
C TRP A 161 6.38 24.34 1.42
N GLU A 162 6.98 24.24 2.60
CA GLU A 162 8.24 23.51 2.88
C GLU A 162 8.12 22.70 4.18
N GLN A 163 8.75 21.53 4.24
CA GLN A 163 8.91 20.68 5.42
C GLN A 163 10.31 20.83 6.02
N GLU A 164 10.38 20.85 7.33
CA GLU A 164 11.62 21.00 8.10
C GLU A 164 12.09 19.60 8.55
N LEU A 165 13.05 19.01 7.85
CA LEU A 165 13.49 17.62 8.11
C LEU A 165 14.78 17.55 8.91
N PHE A 166 14.90 16.61 9.83
CA PHE A 166 16.19 16.24 10.44
C PHE A 166 16.37 14.73 10.50
N VAL A 167 17.62 14.30 10.66
CA VAL A 167 17.97 12.89 10.84
C VAL A 167 18.38 12.64 12.28
N ASP A 168 17.88 11.55 12.86
CA ASP A 168 18.33 11.02 14.14
C ASP A 168 18.98 9.65 13.93
N ILE A 169 20.26 9.53 14.32
CA ILE A 169 21.00 8.28 14.32
C ILE A 169 21.12 7.77 15.75
N GLU A 170 20.55 6.60 16.01
CA GLU A 170 20.70 5.87 17.27
C GLU A 170 21.73 4.75 17.10
N VAL A 171 22.77 4.74 17.93
CA VAL A 171 23.68 3.59 18.03
C VAL A 171 23.02 2.52 18.89
N LEU A 172 22.63 1.40 18.29
CA LEU A 172 21.80 0.40 18.98
C LEU A 172 22.47 -0.28 20.17
N GLU A 173 23.81 -0.30 20.23
CA GLU A 173 24.54 -0.91 21.35
C GLU A 173 24.58 -0.02 22.59
N THR A 174 24.57 1.31 22.41
CA THR A 174 24.74 2.29 23.50
C THR A 174 23.49 3.14 23.72
N HIS A 175 22.51 3.07 22.80
CA HIS A 175 21.35 3.96 22.70
C HIS A 175 21.72 5.45 22.70
N SER A 176 22.94 5.78 22.28
CA SER A 176 23.35 7.18 22.10
C SER A 176 22.79 7.70 20.78
N HIS A 177 22.28 8.94 20.81
CA HIS A 177 21.66 9.60 19.66
C HIS A 177 22.55 10.72 19.13
N THR A 178 22.52 10.92 17.82
CA THR A 178 23.15 12.07 17.16
C THR A 178 22.20 12.59 16.10
N LYS A 179 21.78 13.84 16.27
CA LYS A 179 20.81 14.52 15.40
C LYS A 179 21.50 15.51 14.47
N THR A 180 20.99 15.66 13.25
CA THR A 180 21.40 16.75 12.36
C THR A 180 20.73 18.06 12.74
N ALA A 181 21.22 19.18 12.20
CA ALA A 181 20.40 20.37 12.06
C ALA A 181 19.24 20.11 11.10
N THR A 182 18.16 20.88 11.26
CA THR A 182 16.97 20.81 10.43
C THR A 182 17.25 21.39 9.03
N LEU A 183 16.67 20.77 8.00
CA LEU A 183 16.85 21.07 6.59
C LEU A 183 15.49 21.29 5.94
N ASN A 184 15.27 22.47 5.37
CA ASN A 184 14.01 22.81 4.70
C ASN A 184 13.95 22.19 3.30
N VAL A 185 12.84 21.52 3.02
CA VAL A 185 12.61 20.78 1.77
C VAL A 185 11.23 21.13 1.22
N ASN A 186 11.14 21.42 -0.08
CA ASN A 186 9.87 21.79 -0.70
C ASN A 186 8.91 20.59 -0.78
N ASN A 187 7.64 20.84 -0.42
CA ASN A 187 6.57 19.83 -0.43
C ASN A 187 6.39 19.12 -1.78
N SER A 188 6.66 19.81 -2.89
CA SER A 188 6.55 19.25 -4.25
C SER A 188 7.56 18.14 -4.57
N GLY A 189 8.59 17.99 -3.72
CA GLY A 189 9.61 16.94 -3.87
C GLY A 189 9.26 15.60 -3.23
N PHE A 190 8.26 15.59 -2.35
CA PHE A 190 7.77 14.38 -1.69
C PHE A 190 6.87 13.57 -2.61
N GLY A 191 6.80 12.26 -2.36
CA GLY A 191 5.82 11.40 -3.00
C GLY A 191 4.42 11.82 -2.58
N THR A 192 3.42 11.65 -3.44
CA THR A 192 2.04 11.69 -2.94
C THR A 192 1.90 10.56 -1.93
N ASP A 193 1.41 10.87 -0.72
CA ASP A 193 1.02 9.84 0.24
C ASP A 193 0.23 8.73 -0.47
N PRO A 194 0.34 7.46 -0.04
CA PRO A 194 -0.69 6.50 -0.38
C PRO A 194 -2.01 7.15 0.02
N VAL A 195 -2.87 7.36 -0.97
CA VAL A 195 -4.17 7.99 -0.77
C VAL A 195 -4.87 7.20 0.34
N ASP A 196 -5.06 7.84 1.49
CA ASP A 196 -6.14 7.48 2.40
C ASP A 196 -7.43 7.79 1.63
N ASP A 197 -7.92 6.75 0.96
CA ASP A 197 -9.04 6.78 0.04
C ASP A 197 -10.38 6.79 0.80
N SER A 198 -10.44 7.53 1.91
CA SER A 198 -11.67 7.86 2.60
C SER A 198 -12.35 9.05 1.91
N ASN A 199 -13.13 8.69 0.88
CA ASN A 199 -14.26 9.42 0.33
C ASN A 199 -13.95 10.69 -0.49
N LYS A 200 -13.86 10.53 -1.82
CA LYS A 200 -14.74 11.26 -2.76
C LYS A 200 -14.86 10.55 -4.12
N VAL A 201 -16.02 9.89 -4.27
CA VAL A 201 -16.82 9.66 -5.48
C VAL A 201 -16.05 9.58 -6.81
N VAL A 202 -15.65 8.36 -7.18
CA VAL A 202 -15.37 7.99 -8.56
C VAL A 202 -16.70 7.94 -9.33
N LYS A 203 -16.84 8.78 -10.35
CA LYS A 203 -17.83 8.57 -11.42
C LYS A 203 -17.50 7.26 -12.11
N VAL A 204 -18.42 6.32 -11.99
CA VAL A 204 -18.42 5.04 -12.67
C VAL A 204 -18.39 5.27 -14.19
N GLY A 205 -17.30 4.88 -14.83
CA GLY A 205 -17.17 4.82 -16.29
C GLY A 205 -16.52 3.50 -16.68
N ALA A 206 -17.35 2.60 -17.20
CA ALA A 206 -17.04 1.42 -18.03
C ALA A 206 -15.93 0.45 -17.56
N THR A 207 -16.37 -0.70 -17.04
CA THR A 207 -15.61 -1.93 -16.92
C THR A 207 -15.29 -2.52 -18.29
N GLU A 208 -14.01 -2.80 -18.54
CA GLU A 208 -13.59 -3.57 -19.72
C GLU A 208 -13.64 -5.08 -19.49
N LYS A 209 -14.11 -5.76 -20.53
CA LYS A 209 -14.38 -7.19 -20.59
C LYS A 209 -13.08 -7.98 -20.73
N THR A 210 -12.88 -8.91 -19.80
CA THR A 210 -11.96 -10.03 -19.96
C THR A 210 -12.48 -10.93 -21.09
N GLU A 211 -11.70 -11.10 -22.16
CA GLU A 211 -11.99 -12.10 -23.20
C GLU A 211 -11.75 -13.51 -22.64
N GLY A 212 -12.77 -14.08 -22.01
CA GLY A 212 -12.96 -15.52 -22.07
C GLY A 212 -14.02 -15.86 -23.09
N LYS A 213 -13.97 -17.09 -23.60
CA LYS A 213 -14.97 -17.60 -24.54
C LYS A 213 -16.35 -17.39 -23.94
N SER A 214 -17.15 -16.50 -24.55
CA SER A 214 -18.54 -16.29 -24.20
C SER A 214 -19.23 -17.64 -24.22
N CYS A 215 -19.58 -18.15 -23.04
CA CYS A 215 -20.14 -19.48 -22.92
C CYS A 215 -21.67 -19.47 -23.12
N GLY A 216 -22.25 -18.33 -23.52
CA GLY A 216 -23.70 -18.15 -23.60
C GLY A 216 -24.38 -18.39 -22.26
N GLU A 217 -23.68 -18.11 -21.16
CA GLU A 217 -24.11 -18.41 -19.79
C GLU A 217 -24.33 -19.89 -19.47
N LYS A 218 -23.95 -20.81 -20.37
CA LYS A 218 -24.16 -22.26 -20.25
C LYS A 218 -23.63 -22.87 -18.96
N TYR A 219 -22.50 -22.34 -18.48
CA TYR A 219 -21.81 -22.83 -17.28
C TYR A 219 -21.96 -21.88 -16.08
N CYS A 220 -22.81 -20.85 -16.18
CA CYS A 220 -23.03 -19.95 -15.06
C CYS A 220 -23.96 -20.60 -14.05
N ILE A 221 -23.63 -20.42 -12.77
CA ILE A 221 -24.45 -20.86 -11.65
C ILE A 221 -25.70 -19.98 -11.61
N LYS A 222 -26.85 -20.60 -11.40
CA LYS A 222 -28.16 -19.96 -11.48
C LYS A 222 -29.14 -20.57 -10.47
N LYS A 223 -30.32 -19.98 -10.38
CA LYS A 223 -31.40 -20.42 -9.50
C LYS A 223 -31.66 -21.93 -9.62
N GLY A 224 -31.71 -22.60 -8.47
CA GLY A 224 -31.91 -24.06 -8.35
C GLY A 224 -30.62 -24.88 -8.20
N ASP A 225 -29.46 -24.32 -8.55
CA ASP A 225 -28.18 -25.00 -8.33
C ASP A 225 -27.86 -25.12 -6.82
N LYS A 226 -27.12 -26.16 -6.43
CA LYS A 226 -26.66 -26.36 -5.04
C LYS A 226 -25.18 -26.71 -5.00
N SER A 227 -24.40 -26.02 -4.17
CA SER A 227 -22.98 -26.31 -3.96
C SER A 227 -22.38 -25.54 -2.77
N GLU A 228 -21.26 -26.05 -2.26
CA GLU A 228 -20.42 -25.31 -1.30
C GLU A 228 -19.97 -23.94 -1.85
N LEU A 229 -19.74 -23.84 -3.17
CA LEU A 229 -19.39 -22.57 -3.82
C LEU A 229 -20.50 -21.52 -3.65
N ILE A 230 -21.77 -21.92 -3.79
CA ILE A 230 -22.91 -21.02 -3.57
C ILE A 230 -22.97 -20.57 -2.12
N ARG A 231 -22.67 -21.46 -1.17
CA ARG A 231 -22.60 -21.09 0.25
C ARG A 231 -21.58 -20.00 0.51
N GLU A 232 -20.39 -20.16 -0.06
CA GLU A 232 -19.31 -19.20 0.05
C GLU A 232 -19.65 -17.87 -0.64
N ILE A 233 -20.31 -17.90 -1.79
CA ILE A 233 -20.85 -16.70 -2.44
C ILE A 233 -21.86 -15.98 -1.53
N ASN A 234 -22.82 -16.72 -0.96
CA ASN A 234 -23.84 -16.19 -0.06
C ASN A 234 -23.25 -15.57 1.22
N ILE A 235 -22.15 -16.13 1.74
CA ILE A 235 -21.43 -15.57 2.89
C ILE A 235 -20.69 -14.30 2.49
N ARG A 236 -19.83 -14.35 1.45
CA ARG A 236 -18.94 -13.24 1.07
C ARG A 236 -19.71 -12.02 0.57
N LEU A 237 -20.88 -12.24 -0.04
CA LEU A 237 -21.79 -11.18 -0.50
C LEU A 237 -22.97 -10.93 0.43
N ALA A 238 -22.96 -11.44 1.67
CA ALA A 238 -24.08 -11.31 2.59
C ALA A 238 -24.55 -9.85 2.78
N GLY A 239 -23.66 -8.87 2.64
CA GLY A 239 -23.99 -7.45 2.73
C GLY A 239 -24.78 -6.85 1.55
N PHE A 240 -25.07 -7.63 0.50
CA PHE A 240 -25.88 -7.22 -0.66
C PHE A 240 -27.27 -7.84 -0.55
N GLY A 241 -28.20 -7.11 0.06
CA GLY A 241 -29.61 -7.50 0.22
C GLY A 241 -29.85 -8.41 1.42
N GLY A 242 -28.79 -8.83 2.12
CA GLY A 242 -28.84 -9.71 3.27
C GLY A 242 -29.10 -11.13 2.82
N ASN A 243 -28.18 -12.08 3.04
CA ASN A 243 -28.43 -13.50 2.77
C ASN A 243 -27.95 -14.41 3.90
N VAL A 244 -28.54 -15.61 3.97
CA VAL A 244 -28.12 -16.68 4.88
C VAL A 244 -27.07 -17.57 4.21
N PRO A 245 -26.22 -18.28 4.97
CA PRO A 245 -25.20 -19.17 4.42
C PRO A 245 -25.80 -20.50 3.94
N THR A 246 -26.77 -20.44 3.03
CA THR A 246 -27.33 -21.61 2.33
C THR A 246 -26.43 -22.01 1.16
N ASP A 247 -26.33 -23.30 0.85
CA ASP A 247 -25.65 -23.82 -0.36
C ASP A 247 -26.54 -23.83 -1.61
N GLU A 248 -27.78 -23.39 -1.49
CA GLU A 248 -28.73 -23.34 -2.59
C GLU A 248 -28.82 -21.95 -3.22
N PHE A 249 -28.87 -21.91 -4.56
CA PHE A 249 -29.09 -20.68 -5.31
C PHE A 249 -30.58 -20.33 -5.29
N THR A 250 -30.99 -19.59 -4.28
CA THR A 250 -32.40 -19.19 -4.06
C THR A 250 -32.75 -17.90 -4.82
N ASP A 251 -34.03 -17.51 -4.80
CA ASP A 251 -34.48 -16.17 -5.23
C ASP A 251 -33.75 -15.04 -4.50
N ARG A 252 -33.39 -15.28 -3.24
CA ARG A 252 -32.64 -14.33 -2.43
C ARG A 252 -31.20 -14.21 -2.90
N THR A 253 -30.56 -15.32 -3.24
CA THR A 253 -29.23 -15.33 -3.87
C THR A 253 -29.25 -14.61 -5.21
N GLU A 254 -30.25 -14.85 -6.07
CA GLU A 254 -30.37 -14.14 -7.34
C GLU A 254 -30.46 -12.61 -7.13
N LYS A 255 -31.31 -12.16 -6.21
CA LYS A 255 -31.44 -10.72 -5.87
C LYS A 255 -30.13 -10.13 -5.33
N MET A 256 -29.42 -10.85 -4.47
CA MET A 256 -28.09 -10.46 -3.96
C MET A 256 -27.08 -10.32 -5.10
N ILE A 257 -27.04 -11.28 -6.04
CA ILE A 257 -26.13 -11.22 -7.21
C ILE A 257 -26.49 -10.06 -8.13
N LYS A 258 -27.78 -9.85 -8.42
CA LYS A 258 -28.24 -8.69 -9.21
C LYS A 258 -27.84 -7.37 -8.55
N GLN A 259 -28.00 -7.26 -7.24
CA GLN A 259 -27.56 -6.09 -6.49
C GLN A 259 -26.04 -5.89 -6.57
N PHE A 260 -25.25 -6.95 -6.38
CA PHE A 260 -23.78 -6.88 -6.50
C PHE A 260 -23.34 -6.47 -7.92
N GLN A 261 -23.96 -7.04 -8.95
CA GLN A 261 -23.74 -6.72 -10.35
C GLN A 261 -24.03 -5.25 -10.66
N ARG A 262 -25.17 -4.73 -10.19
CA ARG A 262 -25.55 -3.31 -10.36
C ARG A 262 -24.67 -2.37 -9.55
N ASP A 263 -24.46 -2.69 -8.28
CA ASP A 263 -23.92 -1.73 -7.33
C ASP A 263 -22.40 -1.70 -7.34
N TYR A 264 -21.72 -2.85 -7.44
CA TYR A 264 -20.26 -2.93 -7.46
C TYR A 264 -19.70 -3.14 -8.87
N MET A 265 -20.15 -4.17 -9.60
CA MET A 265 -19.55 -4.55 -10.89
C MET A 265 -19.92 -3.63 -12.06
N LYS A 266 -21.06 -2.93 -11.96
CA LYS A 266 -21.59 -2.03 -13.00
C LYS A 266 -21.88 -2.73 -14.33
N VAL A 267 -22.39 -3.96 -14.23
CA VAL A 267 -22.79 -4.80 -15.38
C VAL A 267 -24.30 -5.08 -15.34
N PRO A 268 -24.91 -5.57 -16.44
CA PRO A 268 -26.29 -6.00 -16.44
C PRO A 268 -26.61 -7.01 -15.32
N GLU A 269 -27.80 -6.89 -14.74
CA GLU A 269 -28.29 -7.70 -13.61
C GLU A 269 -28.75 -9.09 -14.06
N THR A 270 -27.83 -9.91 -14.57
CA THR A 270 -28.16 -11.26 -15.05
C THR A 270 -28.65 -12.16 -13.92
N GLY A 271 -28.27 -11.89 -12.66
CA GLY A 271 -28.59 -12.73 -11.51
C GLY A 271 -27.92 -14.11 -11.55
N LYS A 272 -26.95 -14.30 -12.45
CA LYS A 272 -26.18 -15.53 -12.60
C LYS A 272 -24.73 -15.30 -12.22
N VAL A 273 -24.08 -16.33 -11.71
CA VAL A 273 -22.66 -16.27 -11.32
C VAL A 273 -21.83 -16.99 -12.38
N CYS A 274 -21.06 -16.21 -13.14
CA CYS A 274 -20.03 -16.72 -14.05
C CYS A 274 -18.65 -16.30 -13.52
N GLY A 275 -17.58 -16.63 -14.25
CA GLY A 275 -16.20 -16.35 -13.86
C GLY A 275 -15.92 -14.87 -13.56
N ASN A 276 -16.57 -13.95 -14.27
CA ASN A 276 -16.49 -12.51 -13.98
C ASN A 276 -17.05 -12.14 -12.60
N VAL A 277 -18.17 -12.75 -12.19
CA VAL A 277 -18.75 -12.50 -10.86
C VAL A 277 -17.85 -13.10 -9.78
N LEU A 278 -17.29 -14.30 -9.98
CA LEU A 278 -16.35 -14.91 -9.05
C LEU A 278 -15.10 -14.03 -8.83
N LYS A 279 -14.48 -13.56 -9.91
CA LYS A 279 -13.34 -12.63 -9.82
C LYS A 279 -13.68 -11.34 -9.07
N ALA A 280 -14.83 -10.75 -9.40
CA ALA A 280 -15.29 -9.53 -8.73
C ALA A 280 -15.52 -9.71 -7.22
N ILE A 281 -15.93 -10.90 -6.76
CA ILE A 281 -16.08 -11.20 -5.32
C ILE A 281 -14.72 -11.19 -4.61
N ASP A 282 -13.67 -11.74 -5.23
CA ASP A 282 -12.31 -11.72 -4.68
C ASP A 282 -11.76 -10.29 -4.65
N GLU A 283 -11.92 -9.53 -5.73
CA GLU A 283 -11.55 -8.11 -5.80
C GLU A 283 -12.26 -7.28 -4.74
N PHE A 284 -13.57 -7.45 -4.59
CA PHE A 284 -14.39 -6.77 -3.58
C PHE A 284 -13.91 -7.07 -2.16
N SER A 285 -13.62 -8.34 -1.88
CA SER A 285 -13.17 -8.82 -0.57
C SER A 285 -11.81 -8.24 -0.17
N THR A 286 -10.90 -8.11 -1.14
CA THR A 286 -9.57 -7.51 -0.93
C THR A 286 -9.67 -6.00 -0.79
N LYS A 287 -10.48 -5.34 -1.63
CA LYS A 287 -10.60 -3.87 -1.66
C LYS A 287 -11.23 -3.30 -0.40
N TYR A 288 -12.28 -3.94 0.12
CA TYR A 288 -12.99 -3.48 1.30
C TYR A 288 -12.64 -4.36 2.49
N ASN A 289 -11.65 -3.92 3.25
CA ASN A 289 -11.14 -4.65 4.40
C ASN A 289 -11.30 -3.84 5.71
N PHE A 290 -11.14 -4.51 6.85
CA PHE A 290 -11.24 -3.90 8.17
C PHE A 290 -10.26 -4.55 9.14
N THR A 291 -9.95 -3.87 10.25
CA THR A 291 -9.08 -4.40 11.29
C THR A 291 -9.77 -5.50 12.08
N PHE A 292 -9.47 -6.76 11.78
CA PHE A 292 -10.12 -7.92 12.38
C PHE A 292 -9.95 -7.97 13.91
N ASP A 293 -8.81 -7.55 14.45
CA ASP A 293 -8.56 -7.57 15.90
C ASP A 293 -9.56 -6.76 16.72
N GLN A 294 -10.25 -5.79 16.10
CA GLN A 294 -11.30 -5.01 16.77
C GLN A 294 -12.51 -5.85 17.20
N VAL A 295 -12.71 -7.04 16.60
CA VAL A 295 -13.85 -7.93 16.91
C VAL A 295 -13.57 -8.86 18.09
N LYS A 296 -12.33 -8.92 18.60
CA LYS A 296 -11.95 -9.78 19.71
C LYS A 296 -12.57 -9.31 21.03
N CYS A 297 -12.87 -10.26 21.90
CA CYS A 297 -13.28 -10.01 23.27
C CYS A 297 -12.16 -9.32 24.06
N LYS A 298 -12.53 -8.29 24.82
CA LYS A 298 -11.60 -7.42 25.55
C LYS A 298 -11.53 -7.74 27.05
N CYS A 299 -12.03 -8.90 27.49
CA CYS A 299 -12.08 -9.25 28.92
C CYS A 299 -10.73 -9.60 29.56
N GLY A 300 -9.70 -9.86 28.75
CA GLY A 300 -8.37 -10.27 29.24
C GLY A 300 -8.28 -11.72 29.74
N THR A 301 -9.39 -12.43 29.93
CA THR A 301 -9.42 -13.82 30.42
C THR A 301 -9.51 -14.87 29.31
N CYS A 302 -10.27 -14.60 28.25
CA CYS A 302 -10.44 -15.53 27.13
C CYS A 302 -9.41 -15.26 26.01
N THR A 303 -9.33 -16.17 25.04
CA THR A 303 -8.45 -16.05 23.86
C THR A 303 -8.96 -15.05 22.81
N GLY A 304 -9.95 -14.23 23.15
CA GLY A 304 -10.64 -13.29 22.26
C GLY A 304 -11.94 -13.81 21.68
N PHE A 305 -12.19 -15.13 21.73
CA PHE A 305 -13.40 -15.77 21.21
C PHE A 305 -13.87 -16.92 22.11
N GLY A 306 -15.02 -17.51 21.78
CA GLY A 306 -15.61 -18.60 22.53
C GLY A 306 -14.79 -19.87 22.56
N ASP A 307 -14.99 -20.62 23.63
CA ASP A 307 -14.33 -21.88 23.98
C ASP A 307 -15.24 -23.11 23.78
N ASN A 308 -16.34 -22.96 23.02
CA ASN A 308 -17.34 -23.99 22.78
C ASN A 308 -18.07 -24.48 24.05
N SER A 309 -17.98 -23.75 25.15
CA SER A 309 -18.72 -24.08 26.37
C SER A 309 -20.18 -23.64 26.31
N ASN A 310 -20.99 -24.12 27.25
CA ASN A 310 -22.40 -23.78 27.42
C ASN A 310 -23.32 -24.14 26.23
N LYS A 311 -22.88 -25.08 25.38
CA LYS A 311 -23.72 -25.60 24.29
C LYS A 311 -24.98 -26.24 24.87
N GLY A 312 -26.15 -25.83 24.36
CA GLY A 312 -27.45 -26.29 24.85
C GLY A 312 -27.88 -25.68 26.20
N LEU A 313 -27.13 -24.73 26.74
CA LEU A 313 -27.53 -23.95 27.91
C LEU A 313 -28.13 -22.61 27.48
N TYR A 314 -29.17 -22.16 28.18
CA TYR A 314 -29.90 -20.95 27.80
C TYR A 314 -30.00 -19.97 28.98
N LEU A 315 -30.08 -18.68 28.67
CA LEU A 315 -30.52 -17.67 29.62
C LEU A 315 -32.03 -17.85 29.81
N LYS A 316 -32.48 -17.93 31.06
CA LYS A 316 -33.89 -18.20 31.41
C LYS A 316 -34.34 -19.58 30.88
N ASN A 317 -35.63 -19.87 30.99
CA ASN A 317 -36.23 -21.11 30.47
C ASN A 317 -36.60 -21.00 28.97
N LEU A 318 -36.00 -20.08 28.23
CA LEU A 318 -36.29 -19.83 26.81
C LEU A 318 -35.27 -20.56 25.93
N LYS A 319 -35.73 -21.54 25.17
CA LYS A 319 -34.87 -22.38 24.30
C LYS A 319 -34.78 -21.82 22.88
N ASP A 320 -34.41 -20.55 22.78
CA ASP A 320 -34.17 -19.86 21.50
C ASP A 320 -32.71 -19.40 21.38
N GLU A 321 -32.27 -19.12 20.15
CA GLU A 321 -30.89 -18.74 19.88
C GLU A 321 -30.49 -17.41 20.52
N GLY A 322 -31.47 -16.52 20.68
CA GLY A 322 -31.29 -15.27 21.37
C GLY A 322 -30.97 -15.41 22.86
N HIS A 323 -31.29 -16.55 23.46
CA HIS A 323 -30.94 -16.86 24.84
C HIS A 323 -29.88 -17.96 24.96
N HIS A 324 -29.49 -18.58 23.84
CA HIS A 324 -28.49 -19.64 23.82
C HIS A 324 -27.12 -19.11 24.26
N ARG A 325 -26.60 -19.64 25.36
CA ARG A 325 -25.35 -19.24 26.04
C ARG A 325 -24.11 -19.83 25.39
N TYR A 326 -24.26 -20.52 24.28
CA TYR A 326 -23.16 -21.19 23.62
C TYR A 326 -22.09 -20.18 23.19
N GLU A 327 -20.87 -20.43 23.66
CA GLU A 327 -19.70 -19.61 23.36
C GLU A 327 -19.13 -20.05 22.01
N TYR A 328 -19.77 -19.59 20.92
CA TYR A 328 -19.39 -19.93 19.56
C TYR A 328 -17.89 -19.68 19.29
N PRO A 329 -17.23 -20.53 18.49
CA PRO A 329 -15.79 -20.47 18.28
C PRO A 329 -15.36 -19.37 17.30
N GLY A 330 -15.83 -18.13 17.48
CA GLY A 330 -15.49 -17.01 16.61
C GLY A 330 -16.65 -16.03 16.41
N LEU A 331 -16.53 -15.18 15.39
CA LEU A 331 -17.63 -14.33 14.89
C LEU A 331 -18.25 -14.95 13.64
N HIS A 332 -19.55 -14.77 13.49
CA HIS A 332 -20.30 -15.29 12.35
C HIS A 332 -19.82 -14.65 11.03
N ARG A 333 -19.49 -15.49 10.04
CA ARG A 333 -18.86 -15.08 8.77
C ARG A 333 -19.71 -14.12 7.96
N SER A 334 -21.04 -14.27 7.96
CA SER A 334 -21.95 -13.35 7.25
C SER A 334 -21.93 -11.93 7.85
N LEU A 335 -21.78 -11.78 9.17
CA LEU A 335 -21.64 -10.45 9.79
C LEU A 335 -20.37 -9.79 9.32
N LEU A 336 -19.24 -10.48 9.49
CA LEU A 336 -17.93 -9.96 9.11
C LEU A 336 -17.86 -9.61 7.62
N SER A 337 -18.42 -10.45 6.75
CA SER A 337 -18.48 -10.19 5.31
C SER A 337 -19.38 -8.99 4.98
N SER A 338 -20.49 -8.81 5.70
CA SER A 338 -21.39 -7.66 5.50
C SER A 338 -20.74 -6.31 5.86
N VAL A 339 -19.76 -6.28 6.77
CA VAL A 339 -19.00 -5.05 7.10
C VAL A 339 -18.32 -4.49 5.85
N ARG A 340 -17.84 -5.34 4.95
CA ARG A 340 -17.23 -4.92 3.67
C ARG A 340 -18.21 -4.13 2.80
N ALA A 341 -19.46 -4.60 2.71
CA ALA A 341 -20.52 -3.89 1.99
C ALA A 341 -20.88 -2.57 2.67
N VAL A 342 -20.92 -2.54 4.00
CA VAL A 342 -21.14 -1.29 4.75
C VAL A 342 -20.05 -0.26 4.41
N ILE A 343 -18.77 -0.65 4.45
CA ILE A 343 -17.65 0.23 4.08
C ILE A 343 -17.81 0.73 2.63
N PHE A 344 -18.12 -0.18 1.70
CA PHE A 344 -18.36 0.16 0.29
C PHE A 344 -19.48 1.20 0.10
N TYR A 345 -20.65 0.99 0.73
CA TYR A 345 -21.78 1.90 0.57
C TYR A 345 -21.57 3.25 1.27
N LEU A 346 -20.90 3.25 2.43
CA LEU A 346 -20.49 4.49 3.09
C LEU A 346 -19.53 5.28 2.21
N ALA A 347 -18.59 4.60 1.55
CA ALA A 347 -17.65 5.26 0.66
C ALA A 347 -18.30 5.88 -0.58
N LYS A 348 -19.32 5.20 -1.11
CA LYS A 348 -20.15 5.71 -2.21
C LYS A 348 -21.04 6.88 -1.78
N ASP A 349 -21.54 6.86 -0.56
CA ASP A 349 -22.44 7.89 -0.01
C ASP A 349 -21.71 9.17 0.39
N GLY A 350 -20.54 9.05 1.03
CA GLY A 350 -19.67 10.17 1.37
C GLY A 350 -20.05 10.97 2.62
N ARG A 351 -21.26 10.80 3.19
CA ARG A 351 -21.67 11.53 4.41
C ARG A 351 -21.02 10.99 5.68
N PHE A 352 -20.67 9.70 5.67
CA PHE A 352 -20.14 8.98 6.82
C PHE A 352 -19.04 8.00 6.38
N SER A 353 -18.21 7.59 7.32
CA SER A 353 -17.25 6.48 7.15
C SER A 353 -17.23 5.59 8.38
N LEU A 354 -16.77 4.34 8.26
CA LEU A 354 -16.61 3.45 9.41
C LEU A 354 -15.46 3.98 10.29
N ASN A 355 -15.73 4.26 11.56
CA ASN A 355 -14.72 4.65 12.53
C ASN A 355 -14.00 3.42 13.11
N LYS A 356 -14.78 2.48 13.66
CA LYS A 356 -14.28 1.21 14.20
C LYS A 356 -15.41 0.23 14.47
N ILE A 357 -15.05 -1.04 14.60
CA ILE A 357 -15.88 -2.03 15.29
C ILE A 357 -15.66 -1.84 16.79
N ASN A 358 -16.64 -1.26 17.47
CA ASN A 358 -16.49 -0.95 18.89
C ASN A 358 -16.58 -2.20 19.77
N SER A 359 -17.47 -3.11 19.40
CA SER A 359 -17.63 -4.41 20.06
C SER A 359 -17.98 -5.49 19.06
N GLY A 360 -17.25 -6.61 19.15
CA GLY A 360 -17.57 -7.86 18.49
C GLY A 360 -17.92 -8.92 19.52
N TYR A 361 -16.99 -9.84 19.78
CA TYR A 361 -17.18 -10.92 20.75
C TYR A 361 -17.23 -10.37 22.19
N ARG A 362 -18.17 -10.85 22.99
CA ARG A 362 -18.20 -10.69 24.45
C ARG A 362 -18.49 -12.06 25.06
N CYS A 363 -17.48 -12.64 25.71
CA CYS A 363 -17.63 -13.94 26.38
C CYS A 363 -18.27 -13.78 27.76
N ARG A 364 -18.53 -14.90 28.44
CA ARG A 364 -19.11 -14.96 29.80
C ARG A 364 -18.32 -14.24 30.88
N PHE A 365 -17.04 -13.94 30.63
CA PHE A 365 -16.16 -13.20 31.55
C PHE A 365 -16.08 -11.71 31.23
N HIS A 366 -16.70 -11.26 30.14
CA HIS A 366 -16.67 -9.86 29.76
C HIS A 366 -17.46 -9.01 30.77
N GLU A 367 -16.92 -7.86 31.16
CA GLU A 367 -17.51 -6.99 32.18
C GLU A 367 -18.98 -6.64 31.89
N GLU A 368 -19.28 -6.22 30.65
CA GLU A 368 -20.66 -5.97 30.21
C GLU A 368 -21.58 -7.19 30.30
N TYR A 369 -21.08 -8.40 30.06
CA TYR A 369 -21.86 -9.62 30.24
C TYR A 369 -22.16 -9.87 31.73
N LEU A 370 -21.18 -9.65 32.60
CA LEU A 370 -21.34 -9.82 34.05
C LEU A 370 -22.33 -8.80 34.64
N LYS A 371 -22.37 -7.57 34.11
CA LYS A 371 -23.36 -6.54 34.48
C LYS A 371 -24.77 -6.90 34.01
N LYS A 372 -24.91 -7.29 32.73
CA LYS A 372 -26.19 -7.61 32.10
C LYS A 372 -25.99 -8.76 31.12
N PRO A 373 -26.27 -10.02 31.55
CA PRO A 373 -26.07 -11.19 30.70
C PRO A 373 -26.86 -11.09 29.39
N THR A 374 -26.14 -11.13 28.27
CA THR A 374 -26.68 -11.13 26.91
C THR A 374 -25.82 -12.08 26.05
N THR A 375 -26.42 -12.78 25.09
CA THR A 375 -25.70 -13.79 24.28
C THR A 375 -25.56 -13.41 22.81
N ASN A 376 -26.10 -12.26 22.38
CA ASN A 376 -25.95 -11.77 21.01
C ASN A 376 -24.47 -11.56 20.63
N HIS A 377 -23.65 -11.02 21.54
CA HIS A 377 -22.21 -10.84 21.33
C HIS A 377 -21.37 -12.11 21.56
N MET A 378 -21.96 -13.28 21.83
CA MET A 378 -21.23 -14.56 21.80
C MET A 378 -21.05 -15.03 20.34
N GLY A 379 -20.52 -14.17 19.48
CA GLY A 379 -20.24 -14.49 18.07
C GLY A 379 -21.29 -14.05 17.05
N LYS A 380 -22.43 -13.48 17.47
CA LYS A 380 -23.59 -13.25 16.60
C LYS A 380 -23.95 -11.77 16.38
N ALA A 381 -23.17 -10.82 16.88
CA ALA A 381 -23.48 -9.40 16.80
C ALA A 381 -22.24 -8.51 16.67
N LEU A 382 -22.42 -7.32 16.09
CA LEU A 382 -21.41 -6.27 16.00
C LEU A 382 -22.01 -4.90 16.37
N ASP A 383 -21.23 -4.11 17.11
CA ASP A 383 -21.51 -2.69 17.39
C ASP A 383 -20.55 -1.81 16.60
N LEU A 384 -21.09 -1.02 15.67
CA LEU A 384 -20.31 -0.21 14.75
C LEU A 384 -20.34 1.28 15.09
N HIS A 385 -19.17 1.88 15.07
CA HIS A 385 -18.96 3.31 15.21
C HIS A 385 -18.64 3.93 13.84
N PHE A 386 -19.12 5.13 13.59
CA PHE A 386 -18.98 5.88 12.35
C PHE A 386 -18.45 7.30 12.58
N ASN A 387 -17.73 7.82 11.60
CA ASN A 387 -17.34 9.21 11.50
C ASN A 387 -18.33 9.99 10.64
N ASP A 388 -18.42 11.30 10.88
CA ASP A 388 -19.05 12.26 9.97
C ASP A 388 -18.17 12.57 8.76
N SER A 389 -18.67 13.42 7.86
CA SER A 389 -17.96 13.87 6.66
C SER A 389 -16.62 14.61 6.92
N LYS A 390 -16.34 15.02 8.16
CA LYS A 390 -15.08 15.67 8.57
C LYS A 390 -14.10 14.67 9.22
N GLY A 391 -14.42 13.37 9.19
CA GLY A 391 -13.60 12.35 9.83
C GLY A 391 -13.76 12.27 11.36
N LYS A 392 -14.65 13.06 11.97
CA LYS A 392 -14.86 13.05 13.41
C LYS A 392 -15.92 12.03 13.81
N ARG A 393 -15.70 11.31 14.91
CA ARG A 393 -16.68 10.35 15.45
C ARG A 393 -18.02 11.05 15.76
N THR A 394 -19.03 10.78 14.93
CA THR A 394 -20.41 11.19 15.22
C THR A 394 -20.98 10.38 16.38
N ARG A 395 -21.76 11.02 17.23
CA ARG A 395 -22.46 10.41 18.37
C ARG A 395 -23.95 10.79 18.40
N THR A 396 -24.48 11.33 17.30
CA THR A 396 -25.88 11.75 17.26
C THR A 396 -26.77 10.58 16.87
N THR A 397 -27.95 10.49 17.48
CA THR A 397 -28.94 9.46 17.14
C THR A 397 -29.51 9.68 15.74
N ALA A 398 -29.63 10.94 15.31
CA ALA A 398 -30.06 11.28 13.96
C ALA A 398 -29.12 10.70 12.88
N ASP A 399 -27.80 10.80 13.08
CA ASP A 399 -26.83 10.21 12.16
C ASP A 399 -26.91 8.68 12.17
N MET A 400 -27.03 8.05 13.35
CA MET A 400 -27.17 6.60 13.43
C MET A 400 -28.43 6.12 12.72
N ASN A 401 -29.57 6.81 12.90
CA ASN A 401 -30.82 6.47 12.23
C ASN A 401 -30.72 6.66 10.71
N THR A 402 -30.00 7.69 10.25
CA THR A 402 -29.69 7.90 8.84
C THR A 402 -28.87 6.74 8.28
N ILE A 403 -27.79 6.33 8.96
CA ILE A 403 -26.95 5.20 8.54
C ILE A 403 -27.74 3.89 8.50
N ARG A 404 -28.55 3.62 9.53
CA ARG A 404 -29.43 2.44 9.57
C ARG A 404 -30.37 2.41 8.37
N LYS A 405 -31.07 3.52 8.11
CA LYS A 405 -32.03 3.62 7.00
C LYS A 405 -31.35 3.53 5.63
N ASP A 406 -30.33 4.36 5.41
CA ASP A 406 -29.78 4.60 4.09
C ASP A 406 -28.73 3.56 3.69
N VAL A 407 -28.15 2.83 4.66
CA VAL A 407 -27.17 1.76 4.43
C VAL A 407 -27.73 0.39 4.79
N PHE A 408 -28.07 0.15 6.06
CA PHE A 408 -28.43 -1.19 6.52
C PHE A 408 -29.79 -1.67 5.99
N ASN A 409 -30.84 -0.86 6.10
CA ASN A 409 -32.17 -1.22 5.59
C ASN A 409 -32.17 -1.25 4.07
N LYS A 410 -31.59 -0.22 3.45
CA LYS A 410 -31.61 -0.05 1.99
C LYS A 410 -30.79 -1.10 1.27
N TYR A 411 -29.56 -1.36 1.72
CA TYR A 411 -28.63 -2.20 0.97
C TYR A 411 -28.40 -3.57 1.58
N LEU A 412 -28.40 -3.73 2.91
CA LEU A 412 -28.21 -5.03 3.56
C LEU A 412 -29.54 -5.78 3.78
N GLY A 413 -30.68 -5.14 3.47
CA GLY A 413 -32.00 -5.71 3.72
C GLY A 413 -32.31 -5.90 5.22
N ALA A 414 -31.56 -5.22 6.09
CA ALA A 414 -31.71 -5.35 7.53
C ALA A 414 -33.05 -4.77 8.02
N LYS A 415 -33.63 -5.36 9.06
CA LYS A 415 -34.90 -4.91 9.66
C LYS A 415 -34.76 -4.71 11.17
N TRP A 416 -35.81 -4.16 11.76
CA TRP A 416 -35.82 -3.70 13.14
C TRP A 416 -36.27 -4.78 14.13
N ASP A 417 -35.60 -4.79 15.29
CA ASP A 417 -36.08 -5.36 16.54
C ASP A 417 -36.54 -6.83 16.45
N TRP A 418 -35.82 -7.65 15.66
CA TRP A 418 -35.98 -9.12 15.62
C TRP A 418 -37.38 -9.61 15.24
N LYS A 419 -38.09 -8.85 14.40
CA LYS A 419 -39.45 -9.18 13.95
C LYS A 419 -39.48 -10.18 12.80
N GLU A 420 -38.35 -10.36 12.11
CA GLU A 420 -38.21 -11.24 10.96
C GLU A 420 -36.98 -12.14 11.14
N GLY A 421 -37.13 -13.42 10.82
CA GLY A 421 -36.06 -14.41 10.86
C GLY A 421 -35.20 -14.41 9.60
N ASN A 422 -34.02 -15.02 9.68
CA ASN A 422 -33.08 -15.19 8.57
C ASN A 422 -32.61 -13.88 7.92
N ILE A 423 -32.62 -12.77 8.64
CA ILE A 423 -32.13 -11.48 8.15
C ILE A 423 -31.17 -10.85 9.17
N PHE A 424 -30.42 -9.83 8.73
CA PHE A 424 -29.72 -8.98 9.67
C PHE A 424 -30.75 -8.16 10.44
N ASN A 425 -30.67 -8.18 11.77
CA ASN A 425 -31.54 -7.38 12.63
C ASN A 425 -30.77 -6.20 13.20
N LEU A 426 -31.45 -5.06 13.31
CA LEU A 426 -30.97 -3.81 13.87
C LEU A 426 -31.67 -3.53 15.19
N GLU A 427 -30.93 -2.94 16.13
CA GLU A 427 -31.55 -2.28 17.28
C GLU A 427 -31.97 -0.87 16.94
N SER A 428 -33.24 -0.56 17.20
CA SER A 428 -33.78 0.81 17.15
C SER A 428 -33.31 1.66 18.33
N GLU A 429 -33.53 2.97 18.22
CA GLU A 429 -33.26 3.92 19.31
C GLU A 429 -34.03 3.59 20.59
N ALA A 430 -35.25 3.02 20.47
CA ALA A 430 -36.06 2.59 21.60
C ALA A 430 -35.44 1.41 22.37
N VAL A 431 -34.58 0.63 21.72
CA VAL A 431 -33.87 -0.52 22.31
C VAL A 431 -32.54 -0.11 22.95
N GLY A 432 -31.96 1.03 22.54
CA GLY A 432 -30.86 1.68 23.28
C GLY A 432 -29.57 1.94 22.49
N ALA A 433 -29.50 1.58 21.20
CA ALA A 433 -28.34 1.84 20.35
C ALA A 433 -28.30 3.30 19.86
N LEU A 434 -28.12 4.27 20.77
CA LEU A 434 -28.29 5.69 20.45
C LEU A 434 -27.13 6.28 19.66
N THR A 435 -25.90 5.83 19.90
CA THR A 435 -24.69 6.44 19.32
C THR A 435 -23.88 5.49 18.44
N TRP A 436 -24.29 4.24 18.31
CA TRP A 436 -23.71 3.21 17.44
C TRP A 436 -24.81 2.52 16.64
N VAL A 437 -24.43 1.74 15.63
CA VAL A 437 -25.34 0.81 14.98
C VAL A 437 -25.03 -0.60 15.48
N HIS A 438 -25.97 -1.18 16.22
CA HIS A 438 -25.96 -2.61 16.54
C HIS A 438 -26.63 -3.37 15.41
N TYR A 439 -26.03 -4.48 15.01
CA TYR A 439 -26.71 -5.45 14.17
C TYR A 439 -26.21 -6.87 14.40
N ASP A 440 -27.09 -7.84 14.18
CA ASP A 440 -26.84 -9.24 14.54
C ASP A 440 -27.54 -10.23 13.59
N VAL A 441 -27.20 -11.50 13.76
CA VAL A 441 -27.76 -12.65 13.03
C VAL A 441 -28.40 -13.68 13.97
N ARG A 442 -28.85 -13.26 15.16
CA ARG A 442 -29.38 -14.20 16.17
C ARG A 442 -30.65 -14.91 15.70
N GLU A 443 -31.42 -14.26 14.83
CA GLU A 443 -32.68 -14.79 14.28
C GLU A 443 -32.48 -15.60 12.99
N PHE A 444 -31.23 -15.91 12.62
CA PHE A 444 -30.99 -16.94 11.61
C PHE A 444 -31.51 -18.29 12.13
N SER A 445 -32.01 -19.13 11.24
CA SER A 445 -32.38 -20.50 11.60
C SER A 445 -31.16 -21.25 12.13
N SER A 446 -31.38 -22.15 13.09
CA SER A 446 -30.29 -22.86 13.81
C SER A 446 -29.30 -23.59 12.90
N ILE A 447 -29.74 -24.04 11.72
CA ILE A 447 -28.89 -24.64 10.68
C ILE A 447 -27.78 -23.71 10.15
N TYR A 448 -27.92 -22.40 10.38
CA TYR A 448 -26.95 -21.37 10.00
C TYR A 448 -26.11 -20.92 11.20
N HIS A 449 -26.24 -21.57 12.35
CA HIS A 449 -25.38 -21.34 13.51
C HIS A 449 -24.44 -22.51 13.79
N ASP A 450 -24.20 -23.41 12.83
CA ASP A 450 -23.13 -24.40 12.98
C ASP A 450 -21.75 -23.73 13.14
N ASP A 451 -20.85 -24.37 13.89
CA ASP A 451 -19.50 -23.84 14.20
C ASP A 451 -18.70 -23.45 12.95
N LYS A 452 -18.94 -24.11 11.81
CA LYS A 452 -18.29 -23.81 10.51
C LYS A 452 -18.60 -22.40 9.98
N TYR A 453 -19.62 -21.73 10.51
CA TYR A 453 -19.96 -20.35 10.17
C TYR A 453 -19.30 -19.32 11.07
N PHE A 454 -18.44 -19.74 12.02
CA PHE A 454 -17.74 -18.84 12.94
C PHE A 454 -16.22 -18.92 12.71
N VAL A 455 -15.56 -17.76 12.75
CA VAL A 455 -14.13 -17.64 12.45
C VAL A 455 -13.40 -16.80 13.50
N LYS A 456 -12.13 -17.13 13.73
CA LYS A 456 -11.26 -16.45 14.72
C LYS A 456 -10.20 -15.57 14.07
N THR A 457 -10.02 -15.65 12.75
CA THR A 457 -9.02 -14.87 12.03
C THR A 457 -9.56 -14.31 10.71
N LEU A 458 -8.90 -13.27 10.21
CA LEU A 458 -9.17 -12.74 8.87
C LEU A 458 -8.83 -13.76 7.76
N ALA A 459 -7.80 -14.59 7.98
CA ALA A 459 -7.42 -15.65 7.06
C ALA A 459 -8.54 -16.70 6.92
N ASP A 460 -9.17 -17.10 8.04
CA ASP A 460 -10.30 -18.04 8.02
C ASP A 460 -11.56 -17.42 7.40
N LEU A 461 -11.78 -16.12 7.61
CA LEU A 461 -12.88 -15.39 6.95
C LEU A 461 -12.72 -15.39 5.43
N ASN A 462 -11.50 -15.08 4.97
CA ASN A 462 -11.17 -15.00 3.55
C ASN A 462 -11.10 -16.36 2.88
N GLY A 463 -10.55 -17.35 3.59
CA GLY A 463 -10.24 -18.66 3.03
C GLY A 463 -9.42 -18.54 1.75
N LYS A 464 -9.65 -19.46 0.82
CA LYS A 464 -9.11 -19.40 -0.54
C LYS A 464 -9.81 -18.31 -1.35
N SER A 465 -9.15 -17.85 -2.41
CA SER A 465 -9.83 -17.15 -3.51
C SER A 465 -11.08 -17.95 -3.93
N ILE A 466 -12.19 -17.26 -4.18
CA ILE A 466 -13.43 -17.92 -4.60
C ILE A 466 -13.27 -18.58 -5.98
N VAL A 467 -12.40 -18.04 -6.84
CA VAL A 467 -12.01 -18.65 -8.11
C VAL A 467 -11.24 -19.95 -7.88
N SER A 468 -10.27 -19.95 -6.96
CA SER A 468 -9.53 -21.17 -6.59
C SER A 468 -10.46 -22.23 -6.01
N LEU A 469 -11.37 -21.83 -5.12
CA LEU A 469 -12.37 -22.73 -4.56
C LEU A 469 -13.30 -23.28 -5.64
N ALA A 470 -13.75 -22.44 -6.58
CA ALA A 470 -14.58 -22.87 -7.68
C ALA A 470 -13.88 -23.93 -8.54
N ASN A 471 -12.59 -23.74 -8.87
CA ASN A 471 -11.82 -24.76 -9.59
C ASN A 471 -11.73 -26.07 -8.80
N GLU A 472 -11.42 -26.01 -7.50
CA GLU A 472 -11.35 -27.21 -6.65
C GLU A 472 -12.68 -27.97 -6.55
N LEU A 473 -13.80 -27.26 -6.63
CA LEU A 473 -15.14 -27.84 -6.61
C LEU A 473 -15.65 -28.27 -7.99
N GLY A 474 -14.81 -28.25 -9.03
CA GLY A 474 -15.17 -28.71 -10.38
C GLY A 474 -15.95 -27.69 -11.22
N PHE A 475 -15.84 -26.39 -10.89
CA PHE A 475 -16.45 -25.29 -11.63
C PHE A 475 -15.47 -24.60 -12.59
N GLU A 476 -14.46 -25.31 -13.12
CA GLU A 476 -13.44 -24.73 -14.01
C GLU A 476 -14.08 -24.09 -15.25
N LYS A 477 -15.14 -24.72 -15.78
CA LYS A 477 -15.93 -24.19 -16.91
C LYS A 477 -16.67 -22.91 -16.56
N THR A 478 -17.11 -22.75 -15.30
CA THR A 478 -17.70 -21.51 -14.80
C THR A 478 -16.64 -20.43 -14.70
N CYS A 479 -15.45 -20.75 -14.16
CA CYS A 479 -14.33 -19.83 -14.00
C CYS A 479 -13.85 -19.22 -15.32
N ILE A 480 -13.86 -19.99 -16.41
CA ILE A 480 -13.53 -19.52 -17.75
C ILE A 480 -14.75 -19.00 -18.53
N CYS A 481 -15.96 -19.10 -17.97
CA CYS A 481 -17.17 -18.58 -18.60
C CYS A 481 -17.40 -17.12 -18.22
N PHE A 482 -17.53 -16.28 -19.24
CA PHE A 482 -17.93 -14.90 -19.11
C PHE A 482 -19.31 -14.80 -19.77
N GLY A 483 -20.34 -14.53 -18.97
CA GLY A 483 -21.75 -14.65 -19.38
C GLY A 483 -22.08 -13.92 -20.68
N GLY A 484 -22.98 -14.49 -21.48
CA GLY A 484 -23.32 -13.99 -22.82
C GLY A 484 -24.13 -12.70 -22.78
N GLY A 485 -23.55 -11.61 -23.28
CA GLY A 485 -24.33 -10.48 -23.80
C GLY A 485 -24.83 -10.80 -25.21
N ASN A 486 -26.11 -10.50 -25.48
CA ASN A 486 -26.78 -10.79 -26.75
C ASN A 486 -26.03 -10.28 -28.00
N LYS A 487 -26.18 -11.05 -29.08
CA LYS A 487 -25.77 -10.72 -30.46
C LYS A 487 -26.38 -9.39 -30.91
N SER A 488 -25.53 -8.50 -31.42
CA SER A 488 -25.92 -7.54 -32.47
C SER A 488 -24.76 -7.48 -33.47
N GLU A 489 -25.09 -7.73 -34.74
CA GLU A 489 -24.20 -7.63 -35.90
C GLU A 489 -23.99 -6.14 -36.30
N PRO A 490 -23.01 -5.85 -37.17
CA PRO A 490 -22.09 -4.75 -37.00
C PRO A 490 -22.69 -3.42 -37.46
N ASN A 491 -22.49 -2.37 -36.66
CA ASN A 491 -22.51 -1.02 -37.20
C ASN A 491 -21.24 -0.27 -36.80
N VAL A 492 -20.58 0.20 -37.84
CA VAL A 492 -19.30 0.89 -37.90
C VAL A 492 -19.43 2.27 -37.22
N ASN A 493 -18.35 2.70 -36.57
CA ASN A 493 -18.11 4.02 -35.94
C ASN A 493 -18.42 4.17 -34.43
N LYS A 494 -17.45 3.80 -33.57
CA LYS A 494 -16.74 4.69 -32.61
C LYS A 494 -15.81 3.88 -31.66
N PRO A 495 -14.76 4.50 -31.07
CA PRO A 495 -13.47 3.86 -30.83
C PRO A 495 -13.41 3.00 -29.57
N VAL A 496 -12.52 2.02 -29.64
CA VAL A 496 -12.18 0.98 -28.67
C VAL A 496 -11.27 1.54 -27.58
N VAL A 497 -11.53 1.20 -26.32
CA VAL A 497 -10.63 1.35 -25.16
C VAL A 497 -10.56 -0.06 -24.56
N ALA A 498 -9.49 -0.66 -24.03
CA ALA A 498 -8.03 -0.71 -23.99
C ALA A 498 -7.72 -1.63 -22.77
N GLY A 499 -7.57 -2.95 -23.00
CA GLY A 499 -7.63 -4.03 -21.99
C GLY A 499 -6.84 -3.81 -20.68
N SER A 500 -7.24 -4.52 -19.61
CA SER A 500 -6.56 -4.44 -18.31
C SER A 500 -5.05 -4.65 -18.44
N CYS A 501 -4.27 -4.05 -17.54
CA CYS A 501 -2.82 -4.08 -17.65
C CYS A 501 -2.24 -5.51 -17.69
N GLU A 502 -2.88 -6.41 -16.94
CA GLU A 502 -2.58 -7.84 -16.94
C GLU A 502 -2.95 -8.52 -18.26
N ASP A 503 -4.08 -8.18 -18.89
CA ASP A 503 -4.51 -8.79 -20.15
C ASP A 503 -3.58 -8.41 -21.31
N LYS A 504 -3.17 -7.13 -21.39
CA LYS A 504 -2.16 -6.72 -22.36
C LYS A 504 -0.81 -7.39 -22.09
N PHE A 505 -0.44 -7.56 -20.81
CA PHE A 505 0.79 -8.28 -20.47
C PHE A 505 0.75 -9.75 -20.90
N LYS A 506 -0.38 -10.45 -20.70
CA LYS A 506 -0.54 -11.86 -21.10
C LYS A 506 -0.38 -12.10 -22.60
N LYS A 507 -0.72 -11.11 -23.43
CA LYS A 507 -0.49 -11.18 -24.88
C LYS A 507 1.00 -11.11 -25.24
N VAL A 508 1.76 -10.25 -24.54
CA VAL A 508 3.17 -10.02 -24.85
C VAL A 508 4.12 -10.98 -24.14
N ALA A 509 3.76 -11.46 -22.94
CA ALA A 509 4.65 -12.26 -22.09
C ALA A 509 5.18 -13.54 -22.75
N PRO A 510 4.39 -14.35 -23.48
CA PRO A 510 4.91 -15.54 -24.18
C PRO A 510 5.95 -15.20 -25.26
N ILE A 511 5.84 -14.02 -25.87
CA ILE A 511 6.74 -13.56 -26.93
C ILE A 511 8.09 -13.20 -26.33
N ILE A 512 8.06 -12.45 -25.23
CA ILE A 512 9.27 -12.11 -24.48
C ILE A 512 9.96 -13.38 -24.00
N LEU A 513 9.23 -14.28 -23.33
CA LEU A 513 9.79 -15.52 -22.79
C LEU A 513 10.35 -16.46 -23.84
N LYS A 514 9.84 -16.44 -25.08
CA LYS A 514 10.43 -17.21 -26.21
C LYS A 514 11.87 -16.76 -26.50
N HIS A 515 12.18 -15.48 -26.26
CA HIS A 515 13.53 -14.92 -26.44
C HIS A 515 14.38 -14.99 -25.17
N GLU A 516 13.76 -15.22 -24.01
CA GLU A 516 14.49 -15.42 -22.76
C GLU A 516 14.96 -16.87 -22.64
N GLY A 517 16.28 -17.05 -22.46
CA GLY A 517 16.90 -18.36 -22.36
C GLY A 517 16.60 -19.10 -21.03
N GLY A 518 17.24 -20.27 -20.88
CA GLY A 518 17.27 -21.01 -19.62
C GLY A 518 18.24 -20.41 -18.60
N TYR A 519 18.56 -21.20 -17.57
CA TYR A 519 19.53 -20.81 -16.55
C TYR A 519 20.93 -20.61 -17.16
N VAL A 520 21.52 -19.44 -16.91
CA VAL A 520 22.89 -19.09 -17.25
C VAL A 520 23.59 -18.59 -15.99
N ASN A 521 24.81 -19.04 -15.77
CA ASN A 521 25.68 -18.54 -14.72
C ASN A 521 27.08 -18.39 -15.32
N ASP A 522 27.29 -17.29 -16.02
CA ASP A 522 28.55 -16.98 -16.68
C ASP A 522 29.45 -16.22 -15.69
N PRO A 523 30.63 -16.75 -15.32
CA PRO A 523 31.54 -16.10 -14.39
C PRO A 523 32.14 -14.78 -14.91
N ASP A 524 32.05 -14.51 -16.22
CA ASP A 524 32.52 -13.25 -16.83
C ASP A 524 31.41 -12.19 -16.95
N ASP A 525 30.16 -12.51 -16.56
CA ASP A 525 29.02 -11.59 -16.64
C ASP A 525 28.71 -10.91 -15.29
N SER A 526 28.65 -9.58 -15.31
CA SER A 526 28.25 -8.71 -14.20
C SER A 526 26.85 -8.98 -13.62
N GLY A 527 25.98 -9.70 -14.35
CA GLY A 527 24.61 -10.04 -13.92
C GLY A 527 24.49 -11.27 -13.01
N GLY A 528 25.52 -12.11 -12.93
CA GLY A 528 25.52 -13.36 -12.16
C GLY A 528 24.44 -14.36 -12.61
N GLU A 529 24.05 -15.27 -11.71
CA GLU A 529 23.03 -16.29 -11.99
C GLU A 529 21.73 -15.66 -12.52
N THR A 530 21.30 -16.07 -13.72
CA THR A 530 20.12 -15.56 -14.39
C THR A 530 19.31 -16.71 -14.96
N ASN A 531 17.98 -16.68 -14.80
CA ASN A 531 17.08 -17.67 -15.40
C ASN A 531 15.84 -16.97 -15.94
N LYS A 532 15.42 -17.28 -17.17
CA LYS A 532 14.29 -16.63 -17.84
C LYS A 532 14.40 -15.08 -17.86
N GLY A 533 15.64 -14.58 -17.96
CA GLY A 533 15.98 -13.15 -17.90
C GLY A 533 15.87 -12.49 -16.52
N ILE A 534 15.49 -13.24 -15.47
CA ILE A 534 15.49 -12.75 -14.08
C ILE A 534 16.87 -13.02 -13.46
N THR A 535 17.59 -11.95 -13.10
CA THR A 535 18.87 -12.04 -12.39
C THR A 535 18.66 -12.44 -10.93
N ILE A 536 19.67 -13.05 -10.30
CA ILE A 536 19.63 -13.40 -8.87
C ILE A 536 19.46 -12.19 -7.97
N GLY A 537 19.90 -11.01 -8.39
CA GLY A 537 19.63 -9.75 -7.69
C GLY A 537 18.13 -9.42 -7.68
N THR A 538 17.51 -9.44 -8.87
CA THR A 538 16.07 -9.21 -9.04
C THR A 538 15.25 -10.26 -8.28
N PHE A 539 15.65 -11.53 -8.39
CA PHE A 539 15.00 -12.63 -7.70
C PHE A 539 15.14 -12.48 -6.19
N LYS A 540 16.30 -12.10 -5.67
CA LYS A 540 16.49 -11.91 -4.23
C LYS A 540 15.60 -10.82 -3.66
N GLN A 541 15.40 -9.76 -4.42
CA GLN A 541 14.58 -8.63 -4.01
C GLN A 541 13.09 -8.98 -4.02
N TYR A 542 12.61 -9.72 -5.02
CA TYR A 542 11.18 -9.85 -5.29
C TYR A 542 10.59 -11.25 -5.11
N ALA A 543 11.40 -12.31 -5.01
CA ALA A 543 10.89 -13.68 -4.88
C ALA A 543 9.98 -13.87 -3.65
N LYS A 544 10.37 -13.30 -2.50
CA LYS A 544 9.58 -13.43 -1.27
C LYS A 544 8.31 -12.57 -1.29
N GLU A 545 8.42 -11.34 -1.82
CA GLU A 545 7.31 -10.39 -1.90
C GLU A 545 6.29 -10.78 -2.97
N ASP A 546 6.75 -11.14 -4.17
CA ASP A 546 5.88 -11.36 -5.32
C ASP A 546 5.43 -12.80 -5.49
N LEU A 547 6.26 -13.76 -5.09
CA LEU A 547 6.02 -15.19 -5.33
C LEU A 547 5.86 -15.99 -4.02
N GLY A 548 6.17 -15.40 -2.87
CA GLY A 548 6.16 -16.11 -1.59
C GLY A 548 7.21 -17.22 -1.47
N ILE A 549 8.26 -17.19 -2.30
CA ILE A 549 9.33 -18.20 -2.30
C ILE A 549 10.62 -17.63 -1.75
N GLU A 550 11.41 -18.48 -1.08
CA GLU A 550 12.67 -18.04 -0.50
C GLU A 550 13.68 -17.63 -1.59
N PRO A 551 14.40 -16.50 -1.43
CA PRO A 551 15.27 -15.91 -2.44
C PRO A 551 16.63 -16.64 -2.60
N THR A 552 16.59 -17.91 -2.98
CA THR A 552 17.79 -18.77 -3.11
C THR A 552 18.17 -19.04 -4.57
N SER A 553 19.45 -19.33 -4.82
CA SER A 553 19.97 -19.78 -6.13
C SER A 553 19.21 -21.02 -6.64
N GLU A 554 18.92 -21.96 -5.75
CA GLU A 554 18.20 -23.18 -6.10
C GLU A 554 16.77 -22.88 -6.58
N ASN A 555 16.08 -21.94 -5.92
CA ASN A 555 14.75 -21.52 -6.33
C ASN A 555 14.78 -20.72 -7.65
N LEU A 556 15.83 -19.92 -7.89
CA LEU A 556 16.02 -19.25 -9.18
C LEU A 556 16.22 -20.27 -10.32
N LYS A 557 16.99 -21.34 -10.10
CA LYS A 557 17.15 -22.43 -11.08
C LYS A 557 15.84 -23.13 -11.42
N LYS A 558 14.91 -23.17 -10.46
CA LYS A 558 13.59 -23.82 -10.58
C LYS A 558 12.45 -22.85 -10.94
N ILE A 559 12.75 -21.57 -11.21
CA ILE A 559 11.73 -20.56 -11.49
C ILE A 559 10.91 -20.96 -12.73
N THR A 560 9.59 -20.96 -12.59
CA THR A 560 8.66 -21.27 -13.69
C THR A 560 8.40 -20.05 -14.57
N ASP A 561 7.87 -20.26 -15.77
CA ASP A 561 7.41 -19.15 -16.63
C ASP A 561 6.36 -18.29 -15.93
N ASP A 562 5.41 -18.92 -15.24
CA ASP A 562 4.37 -18.23 -14.46
C ASP A 562 4.97 -17.36 -13.34
N GLN A 563 6.03 -17.85 -12.68
CA GLN A 563 6.72 -17.08 -11.65
C GLN A 563 7.52 -15.91 -12.24
N ALA A 564 8.24 -16.13 -13.33
CA ALA A 564 8.98 -15.08 -14.02
C ALA A 564 8.04 -14.00 -14.57
N THR A 565 6.89 -14.38 -15.15
CA THR A 565 5.88 -13.43 -15.65
C THR A 565 5.27 -12.57 -14.56
N ILE A 566 5.06 -13.10 -13.35
CA ILE A 566 4.59 -12.28 -12.21
C ILE A 566 5.60 -11.17 -11.90
N ILE A 567 6.90 -11.48 -11.86
CA ILE A 567 7.95 -10.48 -11.61
C ILE A 567 8.01 -9.47 -12.77
N TYR A 568 8.02 -9.93 -14.02
CA TYR A 568 8.02 -9.04 -15.19
C TYR A 568 6.83 -8.08 -15.17
N ARG A 569 5.63 -8.59 -14.89
CA ARG A 569 4.42 -7.77 -14.83
C ARG A 569 4.52 -6.70 -13.75
N LYS A 570 4.75 -7.13 -12.50
CA LYS A 570 4.70 -6.24 -11.34
C LYS A 570 5.85 -5.23 -11.31
N ARG A 571 7.01 -5.56 -11.87
CA ARG A 571 8.24 -4.75 -11.74
C ARG A 571 8.59 -3.97 -12.99
N TYR A 572 8.22 -4.46 -14.17
CA TYR A 572 8.64 -3.87 -15.44
C TYR A 572 7.47 -3.39 -16.29
N TRP A 573 6.34 -4.10 -16.30
CA TRP A 573 5.18 -3.76 -17.13
C TRP A 573 4.25 -2.71 -16.51
N GLU A 574 3.67 -3.01 -15.34
CA GLU A 574 2.66 -2.17 -14.68
C GLU A 574 3.22 -0.82 -14.19
N PRO A 575 4.38 -0.76 -13.50
CA PRO A 575 4.87 0.50 -12.94
C PRO A 575 5.25 1.54 -14.00
N LYS A 576 5.69 1.08 -15.17
CA LYS A 576 6.07 1.94 -16.31
C LYS A 576 4.88 2.25 -17.23
N GLY A 577 3.69 1.76 -16.91
CA GLY A 577 2.47 2.08 -17.63
C GLY A 577 2.42 1.56 -19.06
N PHE A 578 3.17 0.52 -19.41
CA PHE A 578 3.18 -0.01 -20.79
C PHE A 578 1.79 -0.42 -21.27
N CYS A 579 0.95 -0.97 -20.39
CA CYS A 579 -0.44 -1.26 -20.72
C CYS A 579 -1.31 -0.06 -21.10
N LYS A 580 -0.89 1.16 -20.76
CA LYS A 580 -1.60 2.38 -21.15
C LYS A 580 -1.28 2.78 -22.59
N ILE A 581 -0.30 2.16 -23.25
CA ILE A 581 -0.07 2.29 -24.69
C ILE A 581 -1.18 1.53 -25.41
N GLU A 582 -1.93 2.19 -26.29
CA GLU A 582 -3.16 1.66 -26.90
C GLU A 582 -2.87 0.53 -27.89
N ASP A 583 -1.86 0.69 -28.74
CA ASP A 583 -1.45 -0.32 -29.72
C ASP A 583 -0.56 -1.41 -29.06
N ASP A 584 -1.04 -2.66 -29.06
CA ASP A 584 -0.37 -3.79 -28.39
C ASP A 584 1.00 -4.11 -29.03
N LYS A 585 1.19 -3.88 -30.34
CA LYS A 585 2.48 -4.13 -31.01
C LYS A 585 3.49 -3.03 -30.70
N VAL A 586 3.05 -1.78 -30.67
CA VAL A 586 3.88 -0.65 -30.23
C VAL A 586 4.27 -0.84 -28.77
N SER A 587 3.32 -1.23 -27.91
CA SER A 587 3.60 -1.54 -26.51
C SER A 587 4.60 -2.69 -26.36
N LEU A 588 4.43 -3.79 -27.10
CA LEU A 588 5.39 -4.92 -27.11
C LEU A 588 6.78 -4.45 -27.54
N MET A 589 6.88 -3.73 -28.66
CA MET A 589 8.15 -3.29 -29.23
C MET A 589 8.94 -2.41 -28.26
N ILE A 590 8.27 -1.45 -27.61
CA ILE A 590 8.90 -0.55 -26.65
C ILE A 590 9.27 -1.30 -25.37
N TYR A 591 8.34 -2.11 -24.84
CA TYR A 591 8.59 -2.90 -23.62
C TYR A 591 9.79 -3.84 -23.78
N ASP A 592 9.79 -4.66 -24.83
CA ASP A 592 10.87 -5.61 -25.15
C ASP A 592 12.22 -4.90 -25.29
N TRP A 593 12.23 -3.73 -25.91
CA TRP A 593 13.46 -2.94 -26.02
C TRP A 593 13.93 -2.42 -24.65
N THR A 594 13.01 -1.95 -23.80
CA THR A 594 13.36 -1.37 -22.49
C THR A 594 13.92 -2.39 -21.49
N ILE A 595 13.58 -3.67 -21.63
CA ILE A 595 14.11 -4.74 -20.78
C ILE A 595 15.41 -5.33 -21.33
N THR A 596 15.65 -5.21 -22.65
CA THR A 596 16.87 -5.72 -23.29
C THR A 596 17.99 -4.69 -23.38
N SER A 597 17.69 -3.39 -23.33
CA SER A 597 18.68 -2.34 -23.51
C SER A 597 18.30 -1.03 -22.84
N GLY A 598 19.29 -0.38 -22.20
CA GLY A 598 19.14 0.99 -21.71
C GLY A 598 18.96 2.00 -22.84
N GLY A 599 18.34 3.15 -22.54
CA GLY A 599 18.19 4.26 -23.49
C GLY A 599 17.02 4.15 -24.48
N ALA A 600 16.31 3.01 -24.53
CA ALA A 600 15.16 2.78 -25.40
C ALA A 600 14.07 3.86 -25.25
N ALA A 601 13.67 4.18 -24.01
CA ALA A 601 12.65 5.18 -23.72
C ALA A 601 13.00 6.56 -24.30
N LYS A 602 14.27 6.99 -24.16
CA LYS A 602 14.74 8.26 -24.68
C LYS A 602 14.69 8.29 -26.22
N LYS A 603 15.10 7.21 -26.87
CA LYS A 603 15.03 7.09 -28.34
C LYS A 603 13.61 7.13 -28.88
N VAL A 604 12.65 6.54 -28.17
CA VAL A 604 11.22 6.64 -28.51
C VAL A 604 10.71 8.07 -28.33
N GLN A 605 11.10 8.77 -27.27
CA GLN A 605 10.74 10.18 -27.07
C GLN A 605 11.33 11.09 -28.16
N GLU A 606 12.61 10.90 -28.52
CA GLU A 606 13.27 11.61 -29.64
C GLU A 606 12.50 11.40 -30.95
N LEU A 607 12.14 10.14 -31.28
CA LEU A 607 11.30 9.84 -32.46
C LEU A 607 9.96 10.59 -32.43
N LEU A 608 9.27 10.61 -31.29
CA LEU A 608 7.96 11.27 -31.15
C LEU A 608 8.08 12.78 -31.34
N ILE A 609 9.17 13.40 -30.87
CA ILE A 609 9.45 14.83 -31.04
C ILE A 609 9.79 15.13 -32.50
N ASP A 610 10.76 14.40 -33.06
CA ASP A 610 11.39 14.75 -34.33
C ASP A 610 10.55 14.35 -35.56
N GLU A 611 9.87 13.19 -35.52
CA GLU A 611 9.13 12.66 -36.67
C GLU A 611 7.60 12.74 -36.53
N PHE A 612 7.08 12.93 -35.32
CA PHE A 612 5.63 12.97 -35.04
C PHE A 612 5.15 14.27 -34.34
N ASP A 613 6.03 15.29 -34.24
CA ASP A 613 5.75 16.63 -33.71
C ASP A 613 5.06 16.64 -32.32
N LYS A 614 5.50 15.73 -31.43
CA LYS A 614 4.97 15.63 -30.06
C LYS A 614 5.74 16.53 -29.10
N LYS A 615 5.01 17.36 -28.35
CA LYS A 615 5.59 18.30 -27.36
C LYS A 615 5.81 17.63 -26.00
N ILE A 616 6.84 16.79 -25.92
CA ILE A 616 7.26 16.09 -24.70
C ILE A 616 8.76 16.30 -24.44
N THR A 617 9.22 16.02 -23.22
CA THR A 617 10.65 16.05 -22.88
C THR A 617 11.28 14.68 -23.10
N ALA A 618 12.44 14.62 -23.75
CA ALA A 618 13.23 13.39 -23.90
C ALA A 618 14.10 13.10 -22.65
N ASP A 619 13.43 12.78 -21.54
CA ASP A 619 14.05 12.52 -20.22
C ASP A 619 14.43 11.05 -19.98
N GLY A 620 14.07 10.15 -20.89
CA GLY A 620 14.29 8.71 -20.76
C GLY A 620 13.27 7.98 -19.88
N GLY A 621 12.22 8.66 -19.42
CA GLY A 621 11.12 8.09 -18.65
C GLY A 621 9.87 7.82 -19.49
N ILE A 622 9.32 6.62 -19.39
CA ILE A 622 7.99 6.32 -19.96
C ILE A 622 6.93 6.64 -18.90
N GLY A 623 6.60 7.93 -18.81
CA GLY A 623 5.51 8.45 -17.96
C GLY A 623 4.23 8.71 -18.74
N SER A 624 3.20 9.25 -18.07
CA SER A 624 1.90 9.54 -18.68
C SER A 624 2.01 10.41 -19.94
N LYS A 625 2.83 11.47 -19.92
CA LYS A 625 3.05 12.35 -21.07
C LYS A 625 3.63 11.62 -22.29
N THR A 626 4.60 10.72 -22.07
CA THR A 626 5.18 9.90 -23.15
C THR A 626 4.13 8.95 -23.72
N ILE A 627 3.32 8.33 -22.85
CA ILE A 627 2.25 7.42 -23.26
C ILE A 627 1.16 8.15 -24.05
N GLU A 628 0.71 9.33 -23.59
CA GLU A 628 -0.24 10.19 -24.30
C GLU A 628 0.31 10.60 -25.68
N ALA A 629 1.60 10.92 -25.76
CA ALA A 629 2.25 11.23 -27.03
C ALA A 629 2.26 10.03 -27.99
N ILE A 630 2.55 8.82 -27.49
CA ILE A 630 2.49 7.57 -28.26
C ILE A 630 1.07 7.33 -28.79
N ASN A 631 0.06 7.37 -27.92
CA ASN A 631 -1.33 7.08 -28.29
C ASN A 631 -1.92 8.12 -29.25
N SER A 632 -1.46 9.37 -29.17
CA SER A 632 -1.92 10.43 -30.06
C SER A 632 -1.31 10.40 -31.48
N VAL A 633 -0.45 9.43 -31.80
CA VAL A 633 0.03 9.23 -33.18
C VAL A 633 -1.06 8.54 -34.00
N GLU A 634 -1.46 9.16 -35.12
CA GLU A 634 -2.55 8.64 -35.97
C GLU A 634 -2.16 7.34 -36.70
N ASP A 635 -0.93 7.27 -37.23
CA ASP A 635 -0.41 6.12 -37.95
C ASP A 635 0.47 5.25 -37.03
N GLN A 636 -0.18 4.39 -36.24
CA GLN A 636 0.49 3.46 -35.31
C GLN A 636 1.38 2.43 -36.04
N ASP A 637 1.00 2.00 -37.26
CA ASP A 637 1.81 1.08 -38.07
C ASP A 637 3.13 1.72 -38.50
N LYS A 638 3.10 3.00 -38.90
CA LYS A 638 4.31 3.78 -39.18
C LYS A 638 5.15 3.97 -37.92
N LEU A 639 4.53 4.30 -36.80
CA LEU A 639 5.23 4.43 -35.51
C LEU A 639 5.96 3.13 -35.14
N LEU A 640 5.27 1.99 -35.20
CA LEU A 640 5.84 0.66 -34.95
C LEU A 640 7.04 0.38 -35.85
N LYS A 641 6.91 0.61 -37.16
CA LYS A 641 8.00 0.39 -38.14
C LYS A 641 9.20 1.31 -37.86
N ARG A 642 8.97 2.57 -37.50
CA ARG A 642 10.05 3.51 -37.16
C ARG A 642 10.75 3.14 -35.86
N ILE A 643 10.02 2.76 -34.82
CA ILE A 643 10.61 2.24 -33.57
C ILE A 643 11.47 1.01 -33.87
N GLY A 644 10.96 0.06 -34.67
CA GLY A 644 11.72 -1.12 -35.09
C GLY A 644 13.00 -0.78 -35.86
N ALA A 645 12.94 0.19 -36.78
CA ALA A 645 14.11 0.64 -37.55
C ALA A 645 15.18 1.29 -36.65
N ILE A 646 14.79 2.21 -35.77
CA ILE A 646 15.71 2.86 -34.81
C ILE A 646 16.30 1.83 -33.85
N ARG A 647 15.51 0.85 -33.43
CA ARG A 647 16.01 -0.25 -32.58
C ARG A 647 17.04 -1.12 -33.30
N LYS A 648 16.84 -1.45 -34.58
CA LYS A 648 17.85 -2.18 -35.38
C LYS A 648 19.13 -1.35 -35.55
N GLU A 649 19.00 -0.06 -35.83
CA GLU A 649 20.14 0.86 -35.95
C GLU A 649 20.90 0.97 -34.62
N TYR A 650 20.19 1.05 -33.49
CA TYR A 650 20.78 1.03 -32.16
C TYR A 650 21.65 -0.22 -31.95
N TYR A 651 21.12 -1.41 -32.29
CA TYR A 651 21.89 -2.65 -32.20
C TYR A 651 23.08 -2.69 -33.18
N THR A 652 22.91 -2.18 -34.40
CA THR A 652 24.00 -2.05 -35.36
C THR A 652 25.11 -1.14 -34.83
N ASN A 653 24.77 -0.02 -34.19
CA ASN A 653 25.74 0.90 -33.59
C ASN A 653 26.45 0.31 -32.35
N LEU A 654 25.81 -0.63 -31.64
CA LEU A 654 26.46 -1.40 -30.58
C LEU A 654 27.42 -2.47 -31.13
N ALA A 655 27.08 -3.07 -32.27
CA ALA A 655 27.83 -4.14 -32.93
C ALA A 655 28.96 -3.62 -33.83
N ILE A 656 28.80 -2.43 -34.40
CA ILE A 656 29.71 -1.80 -35.35
C ILE A 656 29.96 -0.36 -34.91
N LYS A 657 31.22 -0.04 -34.59
CA LYS A 657 31.65 1.30 -34.23
C LYS A 657 32.78 1.73 -35.16
N ASP A 658 32.63 2.89 -35.81
CA ASP A 658 33.61 3.43 -36.76
C ASP A 658 34.00 2.43 -37.88
N GLY A 659 33.02 1.66 -38.38
CA GLY A 659 33.21 0.66 -39.42
C GLY A 659 33.89 -0.64 -38.96
N LYS A 660 34.11 -0.83 -37.65
CA LYS A 660 34.75 -2.03 -37.07
C LYS A 660 33.79 -2.82 -36.20
N HIS A 661 33.88 -4.15 -36.26
CA HIS A 661 33.10 -5.05 -35.40
C HIS A 661 33.54 -4.91 -33.94
N THR A 662 32.56 -4.75 -33.05
CA THR A 662 32.77 -4.80 -31.60
C THR A 662 32.61 -6.24 -31.08
N LYS A 663 32.85 -6.46 -29.78
CA LYS A 663 32.57 -7.75 -29.12
C LYS A 663 31.09 -8.19 -29.24
N ASN A 664 30.19 -7.25 -29.53
CA ASN A 664 28.76 -7.49 -29.63
C ASN A 664 28.33 -7.93 -31.04
N TYR A 665 29.22 -7.86 -32.04
CA TYR A 665 28.89 -8.18 -33.44
C TYR A 665 28.27 -9.57 -33.61
N LYS A 666 28.74 -10.56 -32.84
CA LYS A 666 28.22 -11.93 -32.85
C LYS A 666 26.74 -12.06 -32.44
N PHE A 667 26.16 -11.05 -31.79
CA PHE A 667 24.76 -11.05 -31.34
C PHE A 667 23.83 -10.28 -32.27
N LEU A 668 24.38 -9.56 -33.26
CA LEU A 668 23.64 -8.62 -34.09
C LEU A 668 22.47 -9.28 -34.84
N ASP A 669 22.73 -10.41 -35.49
CA ASP A 669 21.69 -11.16 -36.23
C ASP A 669 20.56 -11.62 -35.29
N GLY A 670 20.91 -12.07 -34.09
CA GLY A 670 19.93 -12.47 -33.06
C GLY A 670 19.06 -11.29 -32.59
N TRP A 671 19.67 -10.12 -32.41
CA TRP A 671 18.95 -8.91 -32.04
C TRP A 671 18.03 -8.41 -33.16
N HIS A 672 18.48 -8.44 -34.42
CA HIS A 672 17.64 -8.09 -35.57
C HIS A 672 16.46 -9.05 -35.71
N ASN A 673 16.68 -10.36 -35.55
CA ASN A 673 15.62 -11.36 -35.57
C ASN A 673 14.59 -11.15 -34.43
N ARG A 674 15.02 -10.77 -33.21
CA ARG A 674 14.09 -10.43 -32.10
C ARG A 674 13.22 -9.22 -32.44
N VAL A 675 13.78 -8.21 -33.13
CA VAL A 675 12.99 -7.06 -33.61
C VAL A 675 12.00 -7.49 -34.69
N ASP A 676 12.40 -8.33 -35.63
CA ASP A 676 11.53 -8.83 -36.69
C ASP A 676 10.39 -9.72 -36.15
N ASP A 677 10.66 -10.54 -35.13
CA ASP A 677 9.62 -11.30 -34.42
C ASP A 677 8.59 -10.35 -33.79
N CYS A 678 9.03 -9.25 -33.15
CA CYS A 678 8.13 -8.24 -32.59
C CYS A 678 7.32 -7.47 -33.66
N LEU A 679 7.87 -7.26 -34.85
CA LEU A 679 7.17 -6.58 -35.96
C LEU A 679 6.09 -7.47 -36.58
N ASN A 680 6.40 -8.76 -36.76
CA ASN A 680 5.60 -9.69 -37.56
C ASN A 680 4.57 -10.48 -36.74
N ILE A 681 4.61 -10.40 -35.41
CA ILE A 681 3.67 -11.09 -34.54
C ILE A 681 2.22 -10.64 -34.80
N LYS A 682 1.28 -11.58 -34.65
CA LYS A 682 -0.16 -11.28 -34.61
C LYS A 682 -0.60 -11.32 -33.15
N LEU A 683 -1.06 -10.18 -32.63
CA LEU A 683 -1.52 -9.96 -31.25
C LEU A 683 -3.02 -9.73 -31.17
#